data_AF-A0A1H8MDB8-F1
#
_entry.id   AF-A0A1H8MDB8-F1
#
_cell.length_a   1.000
_cell.length_b   1.000
_cell.length_c   1.000
_cell.angle_alpha   90.00
_cell.angle_beta   90.00
_cell.angle_gamma   90.00
#
_symmetry.space_group_name_H-M   'P 1'
#
loop_
_entity.id
_entity.type
_entity.pdbx_description
1 polymer ?
#
loop_
_entity_poly.entity_id
_entity_poly.type
_entity_poly.pdbx_seq_one_letter_code
_entity_poly.pdbx_strand_id
1 'polypeptide(L)'
;MRSVGLPVLMALFAAFVLSGCAYGFGMFFDTDFYRWEWLIIAGSMLAAVAHRLWMPKANRKLTPVYGLLIIALLYLLTLTHQPASVLSSLEQTIRWSAYAAFMSAMIIWFSAKQHRSYLVAALYTSGLFVLVGALAGWMGLIAFPDIVLTTTDSRLSAVGSRLAGFMQYPNFLGAVAGAYLLWFLIQAVRSNVALSLAVASAGVVPAALVLMLTESRGAWLVTLIGWLAGLWLVGGKRSEFTLSRSSGRSAIAGEAAGNALAAIDAGMTEIAEDVLGTKGIAAAELSGMTGTAVATEGRGLKGTAVEVSGARGTLVADGISTQTVSVQVNHRTVWLLYSGWMLVCAVFAYRLIVSIGTRGEHARATLEELVWLMAFCAASVGGFVALRWLLEHMKVKRVSVVAWSGLLVGLASFVLLLPSFTHGRLSGGYETAGARRLFYQDAWMLFRHAPLLGRGGESWRMLFTQVQTQPYVGNEVHSGYLELALDLGLIGLLVCAVVGAVILRQVWRSERVGLVPIGVLLLHAAVDFDMSFGYYWLLLIGFVVCFMEERDIDASGVVERELDVVASVKLEGRERGMVASVMLEERKRDGEESVKLGEREREAVANVKAWRRLGLPAAAVWLAAAAVLGVRFDRAVQYREAASTAYGTAQSAALRQSAALRAAFDANPYWTRIRIELAELAPPPERAVLLAAGLRYEPQSVPLLWALGQLAAEQSDVQGAAHYMRLALRYDRFSLDHQTEAVVTMSQLAAGMRAAGRLEDARLAADSAVSFFAAYEAQEHQALGVNSRKFAVTAASLEAAEQSRQLLLQIGPLAGKSPLEEPVISYNNDTNTLP
;
A
#
# COMPACT_ATOMS: atom_id res chain seq x y z
N MET A 1 7.22 27.50 23.38
CA MET A 1 8.16 26.41 23.03
C MET A 1 7.62 25.00 23.26
N ARG A 2 6.82 24.70 24.30
CA ARG A 2 6.29 23.34 24.57
C ARG A 2 5.20 22.81 23.62
N SER A 3 4.58 23.63 22.77
CA SER A 3 3.44 23.24 21.90
C SER A 3 3.80 22.87 20.45
N VAL A 4 5.01 23.19 19.98
CA VAL A 4 5.42 22.97 18.56
C VAL A 4 6.29 21.73 18.38
N GLY A 5 7.08 21.34 19.39
CA GLY A 5 8.03 20.22 19.26
C GLY A 5 7.37 18.85 19.10
N LEU A 6 6.26 18.59 19.81
CA LEU A 6 5.61 17.27 19.79
C LEU A 6 4.97 16.95 18.42
N PRO A 7 4.15 17.83 17.80
CA PRO A 7 3.60 17.57 16.45
C PRO A 7 4.68 17.39 15.37
N VAL A 8 5.79 18.12 15.47
CA VAL A 8 6.93 17.98 14.55
C VAL A 8 7.58 16.61 14.70
N LEU A 9 7.86 16.17 15.92
CA LEU A 9 8.43 14.84 16.18
C LEU A 9 7.51 13.72 15.64
N MET A 10 6.20 13.85 15.84
CA MET A 10 5.24 12.87 15.31
C MET A 10 5.20 12.84 13.78
N ALA A 11 5.39 13.99 13.13
CA ALA A 11 5.45 14.06 11.67
C ALA A 11 6.76 13.50 11.11
N LEU A 12 7.88 13.74 11.79
CA LEU A 12 9.16 13.10 11.46
C LEU A 12 9.06 11.57 11.60
N PHE A 13 8.41 11.09 12.67
CA PHE A 13 8.14 9.66 12.83
C PHE A 13 7.26 9.11 11.69
N ALA A 14 6.16 9.78 11.35
CA ALA A 14 5.29 9.36 10.26
C ALA A 14 6.03 9.31 8.91
N ALA A 15 6.86 10.31 8.62
CA ALA A 15 7.70 10.35 7.43
C ALA A 15 8.75 9.24 7.44
N PHE A 16 9.40 9.00 8.58
CA PHE A 16 10.39 7.93 8.75
C PHE A 16 9.78 6.55 8.51
N VAL A 17 8.62 6.27 9.11
CA VAL A 17 7.90 5.02 8.90
C VAL A 17 7.56 4.88 7.41
N LEU A 18 6.85 5.83 6.82
CA LEU A 18 6.46 5.72 5.40
C LEU A 18 7.66 5.55 4.45
N SER A 19 8.72 6.35 4.61
CA SER A 19 9.92 6.26 3.77
C SER A 19 10.73 4.97 4.03
N GLY A 20 10.85 4.54 5.29
CA GLY A 20 11.50 3.29 5.65
C GLY A 20 10.77 2.07 5.11
N CYS A 21 9.44 2.08 5.17
CA CYS A 21 8.57 1.07 4.57
C CYS A 21 8.75 1.01 3.04
N ALA A 22 8.81 2.16 2.38
CA ALA A 22 9.08 2.21 0.94
C ALA A 22 10.46 1.63 0.59
N TYR A 23 11.49 2.02 1.33
CA TYR A 23 12.87 1.55 1.13
C TYR A 23 13.02 0.05 1.38
N GLY A 24 12.31 -0.51 2.36
CA GLY A 24 12.26 -1.95 2.63
C GLY A 24 11.34 -2.71 1.68
N PHE A 25 11.54 -2.56 0.36
CA PHE A 25 10.78 -3.26 -0.68
C PHE A 25 9.26 -3.02 -0.63
N GLY A 26 8.82 -1.85 -0.17
CA GLY A 26 7.42 -1.54 0.06
C GLY A 26 6.73 -2.41 1.13
N MET A 27 7.53 -3.18 1.90
CA MET A 27 7.09 -4.20 2.86
C MET A 27 6.21 -5.27 2.22
N PHE A 28 6.71 -5.83 1.12
CA PHE A 28 6.08 -6.95 0.42
C PHE A 28 6.34 -8.30 1.12
N PHE A 29 7.55 -8.54 1.63
CA PHE A 29 7.92 -9.79 2.29
C PHE A 29 7.59 -9.75 3.79
N ASP A 30 6.85 -10.76 4.28
CA ASP A 30 6.47 -10.87 5.70
C ASP A 30 7.68 -10.87 6.65
N THR A 31 8.74 -11.60 6.30
CA THR A 31 9.94 -11.74 7.14
C THR A 31 10.66 -10.41 7.37
N ASP A 32 10.63 -9.51 6.39
CA ASP A 32 11.21 -8.16 6.51
C ASP A 32 10.29 -7.25 7.32
N PHE A 33 9.00 -7.59 7.38
CA PHE A 33 7.96 -6.74 7.93
C PHE A 33 7.66 -6.99 9.41
N TYR A 34 7.85 -8.21 9.95
CA TYR A 34 7.55 -8.53 11.36
C TYR A 34 8.10 -7.49 12.33
N ARG A 35 9.37 -7.08 12.12
CA ARG A 35 10.03 -6.08 12.94
C ARG A 35 9.30 -4.74 12.93
N TRP A 36 8.90 -4.28 11.75
CA TRP A 36 8.17 -3.02 11.58
C TRP A 36 6.75 -3.10 12.13
N GLU A 37 6.05 -4.22 11.98
CA GLU A 37 4.70 -4.40 12.50
C GLU A 37 4.66 -4.22 14.01
N TRP A 38 5.51 -4.94 14.76
CA TRP A 38 5.51 -4.81 16.21
C TRP A 38 6.03 -3.45 16.68
N LEU A 39 6.99 -2.83 15.97
CA LEU A 39 7.47 -1.48 16.25
C LEU A 39 6.38 -0.42 16.03
N ILE A 40 5.61 -0.52 14.93
CA ILE A 40 4.48 0.37 14.64
C ILE A 40 3.40 0.21 15.72
N ILE A 41 3.08 -1.02 16.10
CA ILE A 41 2.08 -1.29 17.13
C ILE A 41 2.54 -0.72 18.48
N ALA A 42 3.74 -1.09 18.95
CA ALA A 42 4.28 -0.64 20.22
C ALA A 42 4.44 0.89 20.28
N GLY A 43 4.98 1.49 19.21
CA GLY A 43 5.14 2.93 19.08
C GLY A 43 3.80 3.67 19.11
N SER A 44 2.79 3.15 18.41
CA SER A 44 1.43 3.74 18.40
C SER A 44 0.74 3.62 19.75
N MET A 45 0.93 2.51 20.48
CA MET A 45 0.41 2.33 21.83
C MET A 45 1.06 3.30 22.83
N LEU A 46 2.39 3.40 22.81
CA LEU A 46 3.15 4.36 23.63
C LEU A 46 2.69 5.79 23.36
N ALA A 47 2.51 6.12 22.09
CA ALA A 47 2.02 7.42 21.66
C ALA A 47 0.61 7.74 22.18
N ALA A 48 -0.30 6.77 22.14
CA ALA A 48 -1.65 6.92 22.67
C ALA A 48 -1.64 7.17 24.19
N VAL A 49 -0.77 6.48 24.93
CA VAL A 49 -0.57 6.68 26.38
C VAL A 49 0.00 8.07 26.65
N ALA A 50 1.08 8.45 25.97
CA ALA A 50 1.71 9.76 26.13
C ALA A 50 0.74 10.91 25.83
N HIS A 51 -0.04 10.80 24.73
CA HIS A 51 -1.07 11.78 24.40
C HIS A 51 -2.13 11.88 25.50
N ARG A 52 -2.57 10.76 26.08
CA ARG A 52 -3.57 10.76 27.16
C ARG A 52 -3.07 11.39 28.46
N LEU A 53 -1.77 11.30 28.72
CA LEU A 53 -1.14 11.90 29.91
C LEU A 53 -0.91 13.42 29.74
N TRP A 54 -0.69 13.89 28.51
CA TRP A 54 -0.26 15.27 28.25
C TRP A 54 -1.30 16.20 27.63
N MET A 55 -2.36 15.66 27.01
CA MET A 55 -3.39 16.46 26.33
C MET A 55 -4.73 16.41 27.09
N PRO A 56 -5.52 17.51 27.08
CA PRO A 56 -6.85 17.52 27.68
C PRO A 56 -7.75 16.44 27.05
N LYS A 57 -8.73 15.94 27.82
CA LYS A 57 -9.63 14.85 27.43
C LYS A 57 -10.52 15.23 26.22
N ALA A 58 -9.98 15.12 25.02
CA ALA A 58 -10.73 15.24 23.77
C ALA A 58 -11.35 13.88 23.41
N ASN A 59 -12.64 13.87 23.13
CA ASN A 59 -13.41 12.63 22.96
C ASN A 59 -13.38 12.13 21.51
N ARG A 60 -12.21 11.75 21.00
CA ARG A 60 -12.02 11.35 19.61
C ARG A 60 -12.78 10.07 19.22
N LYS A 61 -13.29 10.00 17.98
CA LYS A 61 -13.99 8.87 17.36
C LYS A 61 -12.99 7.98 16.62
N LEU A 62 -12.54 6.92 17.31
CA LEU A 62 -11.72 5.85 16.72
C LEU A 62 -12.54 4.82 15.90
N THR A 63 -13.72 5.20 15.38
CA THR A 63 -14.61 4.28 14.64
C THR A 63 -13.93 3.60 13.45
N PRO A 64 -13.10 4.27 12.63
CA PRO A 64 -12.32 3.61 11.57
C PRO A 64 -11.39 2.49 12.06
N VAL A 65 -10.77 2.69 13.22
CA VAL A 65 -9.78 1.77 13.79
C VAL A 65 -10.42 0.44 14.15
N TYR A 66 -11.61 0.46 14.74
CA TYR A 66 -12.35 -0.76 15.05
C TYR A 66 -12.68 -1.56 13.78
N GLY A 67 -12.93 -0.90 12.65
CA GLY A 67 -13.11 -1.57 11.36
C GLY A 67 -11.88 -2.38 10.94
N LEU A 68 -10.68 -1.81 11.06
CA LEU A 68 -9.42 -2.50 10.74
C LEU A 68 -9.16 -3.66 11.72
N LEU A 69 -9.47 -3.48 13.00
CA LEU A 69 -9.38 -4.57 14.00
C LEU A 69 -10.40 -5.69 13.76
N ILE A 70 -11.58 -5.37 13.22
CA ILE A 70 -12.55 -6.40 12.81
C ILE A 70 -11.99 -7.21 11.64
N ILE A 71 -11.31 -6.57 10.67
CA ILE A 71 -10.67 -7.31 9.56
C ILE A 71 -9.55 -8.21 10.10
N ALA A 72 -8.72 -7.71 11.03
CA ALA A 72 -7.73 -8.54 11.72
C ALA A 72 -8.38 -9.74 12.45
N LEU A 73 -9.51 -9.52 13.11
CA LEU A 73 -10.26 -10.58 13.77
C LEU A 73 -10.80 -11.61 12.77
N LEU A 74 -11.25 -11.20 11.58
CA LEU A 74 -11.71 -12.14 10.55
C LEU A 74 -10.58 -13.09 10.11
N TYR A 75 -9.37 -12.58 9.91
CA TYR A 75 -8.19 -13.42 9.64
C TYR A 75 -7.87 -14.37 10.80
N LEU A 76 -8.06 -13.95 12.05
CA LEU A 76 -7.89 -14.85 13.18
C LEU A 76 -8.98 -15.94 13.22
N LEU A 77 -10.21 -15.61 12.83
CA LEU A 77 -11.34 -16.54 12.81
C LEU A 77 -11.21 -17.61 11.73
N THR A 78 -10.48 -17.37 10.63
CA THR A 78 -10.26 -18.39 9.59
C THR A 78 -9.50 -19.61 10.12
N LEU A 79 -8.74 -19.46 11.22
CA LEU A 79 -8.07 -20.56 11.92
C LEU A 79 -9.04 -21.65 12.40
N THR A 80 -10.33 -21.34 12.52
CA THR A 80 -11.38 -22.29 12.93
C THR A 80 -11.95 -23.12 11.77
N HIS A 81 -11.63 -22.79 10.52
CA HIS A 81 -12.28 -23.35 9.32
C HIS A 81 -11.26 -23.75 8.24
N GLN A 82 -10.33 -24.67 8.56
CA GLN A 82 -9.34 -25.26 7.64
C GLN A 82 -8.54 -24.21 6.83
N PRO A 83 -7.70 -23.41 7.50
CA PRO A 83 -6.87 -22.42 6.81
C PRO A 83 -5.87 -23.10 5.86
N ALA A 84 -5.56 -22.44 4.75
CA ALA A 84 -4.49 -22.84 3.82
C ALA A 84 -3.13 -22.84 4.53
N SER A 85 -2.88 -21.79 5.31
CA SER A 85 -1.75 -21.69 6.23
C SER A 85 -2.15 -20.97 7.51
N VAL A 86 -1.84 -21.60 8.65
CA VAL A 86 -1.95 -20.96 9.97
C VAL A 86 -1.00 -19.78 10.07
N LEU A 87 0.23 -19.91 9.56
CA LEU A 87 1.22 -18.83 9.59
C LEU A 87 0.68 -17.61 8.84
N SER A 88 0.29 -17.76 7.57
CA SER A 88 -0.17 -16.63 6.75
C SER A 88 -1.42 -15.95 7.29
N SER A 89 -2.34 -16.70 7.92
CA SER A 89 -3.50 -16.10 8.59
C SER A 89 -3.11 -15.28 9.82
N LEU A 90 -2.10 -15.72 10.59
CA LEU A 90 -1.57 -14.97 11.72
C LEU A 90 -0.79 -13.72 11.26
N GLU A 91 -0.02 -13.82 10.17
CA GLU A 91 0.69 -12.69 9.56
C GLU A 91 -0.30 -11.60 9.15
N GLN A 92 -1.36 -11.94 8.43
CA GLN A 92 -2.40 -10.98 8.06
C GLN A 92 -3.11 -10.40 9.30
N THR A 93 -3.31 -11.19 10.35
CA THR A 93 -3.87 -10.70 11.63
C THR A 93 -2.96 -9.62 12.26
N ILE A 94 -1.65 -9.83 12.29
CA ILE A 94 -0.66 -8.86 12.81
C ILE A 94 -0.63 -7.61 11.92
N ARG A 95 -0.61 -7.81 10.60
CA ARG A 95 -0.60 -6.75 9.59
C ARG A 95 -1.78 -5.78 9.72
N TRP A 96 -3.00 -6.29 9.75
CA TRP A 96 -4.20 -5.47 9.95
C TRP A 96 -4.24 -4.81 11.33
N SER A 97 -3.64 -5.44 12.35
CA SER A 97 -3.46 -4.84 13.67
C SER A 97 -2.46 -3.67 13.64
N ALA A 98 -1.37 -3.79 12.89
CA ALA A 98 -0.40 -2.72 12.68
C ALA A 98 -1.02 -1.53 11.92
N TYR A 99 -1.84 -1.79 10.91
CA TYR A 99 -2.60 -0.74 10.21
C TYR A 99 -3.59 -0.03 11.14
N ALA A 100 -4.31 -0.78 11.99
CA ALA A 100 -5.19 -0.20 13.00
C ALA A 100 -4.42 0.68 14.00
N ALA A 101 -3.26 0.22 14.46
CA ALA A 101 -2.38 0.97 15.36
C ALA A 101 -1.86 2.25 14.70
N PHE A 102 -1.35 2.16 13.47
CA PHE A 102 -0.87 3.31 12.71
C PHE A 102 -1.99 4.34 12.45
N MET A 103 -3.18 3.89 12.03
CA MET A 103 -4.34 4.77 11.85
C MET A 103 -4.74 5.45 13.15
N SER A 104 -4.68 4.74 14.29
CA SER A 104 -4.92 5.31 15.60
C SER A 104 -3.94 6.44 15.91
N ALA A 105 -2.64 6.20 15.70
CA ALA A 105 -1.60 7.21 15.90
C ALA A 105 -1.82 8.44 15.01
N MET A 106 -2.09 8.24 13.71
CA MET A 106 -2.36 9.33 12.77
C MET A 106 -3.57 10.18 13.19
N ILE A 107 -4.69 9.55 13.59
CA ILE A 107 -5.87 10.26 14.08
C ILE A 107 -5.55 11.00 15.38
N ILE A 108 -4.83 10.37 16.31
CA ILE A 108 -4.49 10.96 17.61
C ILE A 108 -3.59 12.19 17.43
N TRP A 109 -2.65 12.16 16.49
CA TRP A 109 -1.69 13.26 16.34
C TRP A 109 -2.21 14.39 15.44
N PHE A 110 -2.93 14.06 14.36
CA PHE A 110 -3.17 14.98 13.24
C PHE A 110 -4.64 15.30 12.94
N SER A 111 -5.60 14.74 13.69
CA SER A 111 -7.04 15.06 13.52
C SER A 111 -7.33 16.56 13.65
N ALA A 112 -6.67 17.24 14.60
CA ALA A 112 -6.81 18.67 14.84
C ALA A 112 -6.31 19.51 13.65
N LYS A 113 -7.09 20.49 13.21
CA LYS A 113 -6.77 21.35 12.05
C LYS A 113 -5.36 21.95 12.11
N GLN A 114 -4.96 22.41 13.29
CA GLN A 114 -3.64 23.01 13.53
C GLN A 114 -2.47 22.04 13.30
N HIS A 115 -2.69 20.72 13.40
CA HIS A 115 -1.63 19.72 13.24
C HIS A 115 -1.60 19.08 11.85
N ARG A 116 -2.62 19.30 11.01
CA ARG A 116 -2.71 18.68 9.67
C ARG A 116 -1.58 19.07 8.74
N SER A 117 -1.07 20.29 8.86
CA SER A 117 0.08 20.78 8.09
C SER A 117 1.32 19.90 8.32
N TYR A 118 1.51 19.37 9.53
CA TYR A 118 2.62 18.47 9.83
C TYR A 118 2.43 17.09 9.16
N LEU A 119 1.21 16.55 9.12
CA LEU A 119 0.94 15.32 8.35
C LEU A 119 1.14 15.53 6.85
N VAL A 120 0.69 16.68 6.32
CA VAL A 120 0.95 17.07 4.92
C VAL A 120 2.45 17.11 4.66
N ALA A 121 3.25 17.71 5.56
CA ALA A 121 4.70 17.73 5.42
C ALA A 121 5.30 16.30 5.44
N ALA A 122 4.84 15.43 6.33
CA ALA A 122 5.29 14.04 6.40
C ALA A 122 5.01 13.25 5.11
N LEU A 123 3.78 13.37 4.58
CA LEU A 123 3.39 12.75 3.31
C LEU A 123 4.18 13.33 2.13
N TYR A 124 4.48 14.64 2.16
CA TYR A 124 5.28 15.32 1.14
C TYR A 124 6.71 14.79 1.12
N THR A 125 7.34 14.70 2.30
CA THR A 125 8.68 14.15 2.48
C THR A 125 8.76 12.70 2.01
N SER A 126 7.79 11.86 2.38
CA SER A 126 7.76 10.47 1.92
C SER A 126 7.58 10.36 0.41
N GLY A 127 6.68 11.16 -0.19
CA GLY A 127 6.46 11.17 -1.63
C GLY A 127 7.70 11.59 -2.40
N LEU A 128 8.38 12.66 -1.95
CA LEU A 128 9.65 13.07 -2.55
C LEU A 128 10.73 12.01 -2.41
N PHE A 129 10.85 11.37 -1.24
CA PHE A 129 11.82 10.30 -1.02
C PHE A 129 11.62 9.15 -2.03
N VAL A 130 10.38 8.68 -2.20
CA VAL A 130 10.06 7.60 -3.14
C VAL A 130 10.33 8.01 -4.59
N LEU A 131 9.87 9.19 -5.00
CA LEU A 131 9.93 9.63 -6.40
C LEU A 131 11.35 10.04 -6.81
N VAL A 132 12.04 10.82 -5.98
CA VAL A 132 13.42 11.24 -6.24
C VAL A 132 14.35 10.04 -6.11
N GLY A 133 14.12 9.14 -5.14
CA GLY A 133 14.88 7.89 -5.03
C GLY A 133 14.74 7.02 -6.28
N ALA A 134 13.52 6.84 -6.79
CA ALA A 134 13.30 6.10 -8.04
C ALA A 134 13.99 6.76 -9.23
N LEU A 135 13.89 8.08 -9.40
CA LEU A 135 14.59 8.79 -10.48
C LEU A 135 16.12 8.72 -10.32
N ALA A 136 16.65 8.82 -9.10
CA ALA A 136 18.07 8.63 -8.82
C ALA A 136 18.55 7.22 -9.22
N GLY A 137 17.71 6.20 -9.01
CA GLY A 137 17.93 4.84 -9.50
C GLY A 137 17.97 4.77 -11.02
N TRP A 138 16.99 5.37 -11.70
CA TRP A 138 16.97 5.46 -13.17
C TRP A 138 18.21 6.18 -13.75
N MET A 139 18.71 7.19 -13.04
CA MET A 139 19.92 7.93 -13.41
C MET A 139 21.23 7.16 -13.09
N GLY A 140 21.17 6.03 -12.40
CA GLY A 140 22.36 5.31 -11.92
C GLY A 140 23.14 6.04 -10.81
N LEU A 141 22.48 6.93 -10.07
CA LEU A 141 23.07 7.68 -8.95
C LEU A 141 23.05 6.90 -7.62
N ILE A 142 22.08 5.99 -7.46
CA ILE A 142 21.99 5.09 -6.32
C ILE A 142 21.93 3.65 -6.81
N ALA A 143 22.51 2.75 -6.02
CA ALA A 143 22.39 1.30 -6.23
C ALA A 143 21.34 0.75 -5.25
N PHE A 144 20.32 0.10 -5.80
CA PHE A 144 19.32 -0.64 -5.04
C PHE A 144 18.90 -1.84 -5.88
N PRO A 145 18.71 -3.04 -5.30
CA PRO A 145 18.45 -4.25 -6.09
C PRO A 145 17.20 -4.06 -6.95
N ASP A 146 17.25 -4.46 -8.22
CA ASP A 146 16.12 -4.42 -9.15
C ASP A 146 15.37 -3.07 -9.23
N ILE A 147 16.04 -1.95 -8.94
CA ILE A 147 15.43 -0.61 -8.99
C ILE A 147 15.00 -0.22 -10.41
N VAL A 148 15.71 -0.76 -11.42
CA VAL A 148 15.35 -0.73 -12.84
C VAL A 148 15.32 -2.17 -13.34
N LEU A 149 14.16 -2.62 -13.83
CA LEU A 149 13.99 -3.95 -14.38
C LEU A 149 14.27 -3.94 -15.88
N THR A 150 15.18 -4.80 -16.34
CA THR A 150 15.49 -4.96 -17.76
C THR A 150 14.75 -6.16 -18.36
N THR A 151 14.34 -6.05 -19.61
CA THR A 151 13.66 -7.14 -20.33
C THR A 151 13.88 -7.03 -21.83
N THR A 152 14.03 -8.18 -22.48
CA THR A 152 14.06 -8.27 -23.95
C THR A 152 12.65 -8.37 -24.55
N ASP A 153 11.62 -8.57 -23.71
CA ASP A 153 10.24 -8.65 -24.15
C ASP A 153 9.66 -7.25 -24.39
N SER A 154 9.54 -6.89 -25.67
CA SER A 154 8.90 -5.63 -26.12
C SER A 154 7.45 -5.47 -25.66
N ARG A 155 6.78 -6.55 -25.22
CA ARG A 155 5.44 -6.51 -24.62
C ARG A 155 5.46 -6.03 -23.19
N LEU A 156 6.59 -6.12 -22.50
CA LEU A 156 6.75 -5.68 -21.12
C LEU A 156 7.30 -4.25 -21.05
N SER A 157 8.31 -3.92 -21.86
CA SER A 157 8.91 -2.58 -21.94
C SER A 157 9.09 -2.09 -23.37
N ALA A 158 8.79 -0.81 -23.61
CA ALA A 158 9.03 -0.13 -24.88
C ALA A 158 10.53 0.15 -25.13
N VAL A 159 11.31 0.26 -24.04
CA VAL A 159 12.71 0.73 -24.06
C VAL A 159 13.69 -0.38 -23.66
N GLY A 160 13.16 -1.54 -23.28
CA GLY A 160 13.93 -2.65 -22.70
C GLY A 160 14.21 -2.51 -21.20
N SER A 161 13.75 -1.43 -20.57
CA SER A 161 13.89 -1.17 -19.14
C SER A 161 12.66 -0.48 -18.56
N ARG A 162 12.27 -0.84 -17.32
CA ARG A 162 11.16 -0.22 -16.58
C ARG A 162 11.61 0.22 -15.21
N LEU A 163 11.16 1.41 -14.81
CA LEU A 163 11.44 1.91 -13.47
C LEU A 163 10.57 1.19 -12.44
N ALA A 164 11.20 0.53 -11.47
CA ALA A 164 10.57 -0.23 -10.41
C ALA A 164 10.69 0.43 -9.03
N GLY A 165 11.71 1.29 -8.85
CA GLY A 165 11.94 2.03 -7.61
C GLY A 165 12.28 1.11 -6.43
N PHE A 166 12.16 1.63 -5.21
CA PHE A 166 12.42 0.82 -4.00
C PHE A 166 11.47 -0.37 -3.85
N MET A 167 10.28 -0.30 -4.44
CA MET A 167 9.27 -1.36 -4.39
C MET A 167 9.58 -2.55 -5.30
N GLN A 168 10.57 -2.44 -6.20
CA GLN A 168 10.91 -3.47 -7.20
C GLN A 168 9.73 -3.93 -8.07
N TYR A 169 8.67 -3.14 -8.12
CA TYR A 169 7.46 -3.47 -8.85
C TYR A 169 6.91 -2.25 -9.60
N PRO A 170 7.17 -2.15 -10.93
CA PRO A 170 6.81 -0.96 -11.71
C PRO A 170 5.32 -0.59 -11.64
N ASN A 171 4.43 -1.58 -11.62
CA ASN A 171 2.99 -1.29 -11.64
C ASN A 171 2.54 -0.58 -10.35
N PHE A 172 2.96 -1.10 -9.19
CA PHE A 172 2.65 -0.47 -7.90
C PHE A 172 3.33 0.89 -7.75
N LEU A 173 4.62 1.03 -8.16
CA LEU A 173 5.28 2.34 -8.18
C LEU A 173 4.51 3.34 -9.06
N GLY A 174 3.99 2.89 -10.21
CA GLY A 174 3.13 3.70 -11.08
C GLY A 174 1.87 4.17 -10.37
N ALA A 175 1.18 3.31 -9.63
CA ALA A 175 -0.01 3.68 -8.86
C ALA A 175 0.32 4.71 -7.76
N VAL A 176 1.42 4.51 -7.04
CA VAL A 176 1.94 5.44 -6.02
C VAL A 176 2.27 6.80 -6.65
N ALA A 177 2.99 6.81 -7.78
CA ALA A 177 3.35 8.03 -8.49
C ALA A 177 2.11 8.77 -9.01
N GLY A 178 1.10 8.05 -9.52
CA GLY A 178 -0.19 8.62 -9.92
C GLY A 178 -0.95 9.27 -8.76
N ALA A 179 -0.98 8.60 -7.59
CA ALA A 179 -1.62 9.15 -6.40
C ALA A 179 -0.90 10.42 -5.91
N TYR A 180 0.43 10.40 -5.82
CA TYR A 180 1.22 11.57 -5.44
C TYR A 180 1.10 12.70 -6.47
N LEU A 181 1.11 12.40 -7.78
CA LEU A 181 0.95 13.39 -8.84
C LEU A 181 -0.33 14.21 -8.66
N LEU A 182 -1.46 13.52 -8.51
CA LEU A 182 -2.74 14.20 -8.34
C LEU A 182 -2.83 14.94 -7.00
N TRP A 183 -2.21 14.40 -5.95
CA TRP A 183 -2.13 15.09 -4.67
C TRP A 183 -1.29 16.38 -4.76
N PHE A 184 -0.11 16.35 -5.38
CA PHE A 184 0.71 17.55 -5.60
C PHE A 184 -0.02 18.60 -6.44
N LEU A 185 -0.75 18.19 -7.49
CA LEU A 185 -1.59 19.11 -8.27
C LEU A 185 -2.70 19.75 -7.41
N ILE A 186 -3.38 18.98 -6.55
CA ILE A 186 -4.38 19.51 -5.61
C ILE A 186 -3.74 20.55 -4.68
N GLN A 187 -2.55 20.28 -4.14
CA GLN A 187 -1.83 21.20 -3.26
C GLN A 187 -1.35 22.45 -3.98
N ALA A 188 -0.90 22.33 -5.23
CA ALA A 188 -0.51 23.47 -6.07
C ALA A 188 -1.71 24.38 -6.37
N VAL A 189 -2.85 23.81 -6.77
CA VAL A 189 -4.08 24.57 -7.07
C VAL A 189 -4.63 25.30 -5.85
N ARG A 190 -4.45 24.75 -4.65
CA ARG A 190 -4.92 25.33 -3.38
C ARG A 190 -3.94 26.32 -2.74
N SER A 191 -2.72 26.43 -3.26
CA SER A 191 -1.69 27.27 -2.67
C SER A 191 -1.92 28.76 -2.96
N ASN A 192 -2.18 29.52 -1.90
CA ASN A 192 -2.38 30.98 -1.96
C ASN A 192 -1.10 31.78 -1.65
N VAL A 193 0.04 31.13 -1.42
CA VAL A 193 1.36 31.78 -1.22
C VAL A 193 2.37 31.24 -2.23
N ALA A 194 3.21 32.10 -2.79
CA ALA A 194 4.18 31.71 -3.82
C ALA A 194 5.16 30.64 -3.34
N LEU A 195 5.65 30.74 -2.10
CA LEU A 195 6.51 29.72 -1.50
C LEU A 195 5.78 28.37 -1.33
N SER A 196 4.54 28.37 -0.84
CA SER A 196 3.73 27.15 -0.71
C SER A 196 3.44 26.52 -2.07
N LEU A 197 3.20 27.33 -3.10
CA LEU A 197 3.05 26.87 -4.48
C LEU A 197 4.34 26.24 -4.99
N ALA A 198 5.48 26.92 -4.78
CA ALA A 198 6.77 26.42 -5.21
C ALA A 198 7.07 25.06 -4.57
N VAL A 199 6.91 24.96 -3.24
CA VAL A 199 7.04 23.70 -2.50
C VAL A 199 6.08 22.67 -3.07
N ALA A 200 4.77 22.94 -3.15
CA ALA A 200 3.76 21.98 -3.61
C ALA A 200 3.96 21.50 -5.06
N SER A 201 4.52 22.36 -5.93
CA SER A 201 4.77 22.05 -7.35
C SER A 201 6.06 21.25 -7.58
N ALA A 202 6.99 21.23 -6.62
CA ALA A 202 8.28 20.57 -6.76
C ALA A 202 8.18 19.07 -7.06
N GLY A 203 7.17 18.39 -6.51
CA GLY A 203 6.93 16.96 -6.74
C GLY A 203 6.15 16.62 -8.02
N VAL A 204 5.54 17.60 -8.70
CA VAL A 204 4.62 17.35 -9.83
C VAL A 204 5.33 16.70 -11.02
N VAL A 205 6.44 17.28 -11.48
CA VAL A 205 7.20 16.73 -12.62
C VAL A 205 7.90 15.42 -12.26
N PRO A 206 8.57 15.29 -11.10
CA PRO A 206 9.10 14.00 -10.65
C PRO A 206 8.04 12.89 -10.63
N ALA A 207 6.84 13.15 -10.10
CA ALA A 207 5.76 12.17 -10.08
C ALA A 207 5.30 11.78 -11.49
N ALA A 208 5.15 12.75 -12.40
CA ALA A 208 4.77 12.48 -13.79
C ALA A 208 5.84 11.65 -14.53
N LEU A 209 7.13 11.95 -14.31
CA LEU A 209 8.23 11.20 -14.91
C LEU A 209 8.28 9.76 -14.43
N VAL A 210 8.18 9.54 -13.11
CA VAL A 210 8.14 8.18 -12.55
C VAL A 210 6.95 7.41 -13.10
N LEU A 211 5.76 8.02 -13.13
CA LEU A 211 4.56 7.42 -13.71
C LEU A 211 4.80 6.98 -15.16
N MET A 212 5.45 7.80 -15.99
CA MET A 212 5.76 7.45 -17.39
C MET A 212 6.82 6.33 -17.49
N LEU A 213 7.89 6.40 -16.71
CA LEU A 213 9.01 5.43 -16.73
C LEU A 213 8.64 4.04 -16.20
N THR A 214 7.57 3.93 -15.40
CA THR A 214 7.07 2.63 -14.94
C THR A 214 6.42 1.80 -16.06
N GLU A 215 6.00 2.44 -17.15
CA GLU A 215 5.24 1.83 -18.25
C GLU A 215 3.99 1.04 -17.79
N SER A 216 3.40 1.43 -16.65
CA SER A 216 2.19 0.80 -16.12
C SER A 216 0.93 1.37 -16.78
N ARG A 217 0.37 0.64 -17.75
CA ARG A 217 -0.89 1.00 -18.42
C ARG A 217 -2.05 1.16 -17.44
N GLY A 218 -2.12 0.29 -16.43
CA GLY A 218 -3.11 0.36 -15.36
C GLY A 218 -3.01 1.69 -14.63
N ALA A 219 -1.80 2.03 -14.17
CA ALA A 219 -1.53 3.28 -13.46
C ALA A 219 -1.85 4.52 -14.30
N TRP A 220 -1.49 4.53 -15.60
CA TRP A 220 -1.82 5.63 -16.51
C TRP A 220 -3.33 5.84 -16.62
N LEU A 221 -4.09 4.76 -16.82
CA LEU A 221 -5.55 4.82 -16.95
C LEU A 221 -6.21 5.32 -15.67
N VAL A 222 -5.86 4.75 -14.51
CA VAL A 222 -6.48 5.18 -13.25
C VAL A 222 -6.08 6.59 -12.85
N THR A 223 -4.87 7.04 -13.20
CA THR A 223 -4.42 8.42 -12.97
C THR A 223 -5.20 9.39 -13.85
N LEU A 224 -5.48 9.03 -15.11
CA LEU A 224 -6.34 9.82 -15.99
C LEU A 224 -7.78 9.91 -15.46
N ILE A 225 -8.35 8.80 -14.99
CA ILE A 225 -9.66 8.78 -14.33
C ILE A 225 -9.65 9.70 -13.09
N GLY A 226 -8.60 9.60 -12.27
CA GLY A 226 -8.39 10.47 -11.12
C GLY A 226 -8.26 11.94 -11.51
N TRP A 227 -7.58 12.26 -12.60
CA TRP A 227 -7.44 13.62 -13.11
C TRP A 227 -8.79 14.22 -13.52
N LEU A 228 -9.62 13.45 -14.23
CA LEU A 228 -10.99 13.84 -14.60
C LEU A 228 -11.87 14.05 -13.36
N ALA A 229 -11.78 13.16 -12.37
CA ALA A 229 -12.47 13.32 -11.09
C ALA A 229 -11.99 14.57 -10.34
N GLY A 230 -10.69 14.86 -10.37
CA GLY A 230 -10.09 16.08 -9.81
C GLY A 230 -10.66 17.35 -10.43
N LEU A 231 -10.73 17.43 -11.76
CA LEU A 231 -11.34 18.56 -12.47
C LEU A 231 -12.80 18.82 -12.02
N TRP A 232 -13.55 17.75 -11.79
CA TRP A 232 -14.93 17.85 -11.30
C TRP A 232 -15.00 18.32 -9.83
N LEU A 233 -14.24 17.66 -8.95
CA LEU A 233 -14.28 17.79 -7.48
C LEU A 233 -13.57 19.02 -6.92
N VAL A 234 -12.58 19.55 -7.63
CA VAL A 234 -11.91 20.81 -7.29
C VAL A 234 -12.84 22.01 -7.54
N GLY A 235 -13.87 21.84 -8.37
CA GLY A 235 -14.81 22.90 -8.74
C GLY A 235 -15.75 23.36 -7.61
N GLY A 236 -16.05 24.67 -7.60
CA GLY A 236 -17.00 25.30 -6.66
C GLY A 236 -16.33 26.18 -5.61
N LYS A 237 -15.01 26.08 -5.43
CA LYS A 237 -14.21 27.01 -4.62
C LYS A 237 -13.45 27.99 -5.51
N ARG A 238 -13.31 29.24 -5.06
CA ARG A 238 -12.60 30.31 -5.76
C ARG A 238 -11.29 30.60 -5.02
N SER A 239 -10.18 30.72 -5.75
CA SER A 239 -8.93 31.24 -5.18
C SER A 239 -9.09 32.75 -5.07
N GLU A 240 -8.92 33.28 -3.87
CA GLU A 240 -8.84 34.73 -3.67
C GLU A 240 -7.37 35.13 -3.69
N PHE A 241 -6.97 35.82 -4.76
CA PHE A 241 -5.61 36.34 -4.86
C PHE A 241 -5.57 37.76 -4.32
N THR A 242 -4.96 37.93 -3.15
CA THR A 242 -4.80 39.25 -2.53
C THR A 242 -3.62 39.96 -3.16
N LEU A 243 -3.89 40.99 -3.98
CA LEU A 243 -2.89 41.98 -4.39
C LEU A 243 -2.51 42.83 -3.17
N SER A 244 -1.60 42.32 -2.34
CA SER A 244 -0.89 43.16 -1.38
C SER A 244 0.13 43.98 -2.16
N ARG A 245 -0.26 45.19 -2.55
CA ARG A 245 0.71 46.25 -2.88
C ARG A 245 1.19 46.84 -1.55
N SER A 246 1.92 46.06 -0.76
CA SER A 246 2.68 46.58 0.38
C SER A 246 4.08 45.99 0.37
N SER A 247 5.03 46.81 -0.06
CA SER A 247 6.40 46.76 0.45
C SER A 247 6.35 46.59 1.98
N GLY A 248 6.85 45.48 2.51
CA GLY A 248 7.13 45.38 3.95
C GLY A 248 6.37 44.36 4.80
N ARG A 249 5.80 43.28 4.25
CA ARG A 249 5.38 42.11 5.06
C ARG A 249 5.83 40.77 4.48
N SER A 250 7.13 40.64 4.25
CA SER A 250 7.84 39.37 4.06
C SER A 250 8.34 38.75 5.38
N ALA A 251 8.12 39.39 6.53
CA ALA A 251 8.75 38.97 7.79
C ALA A 251 8.08 37.73 8.44
N ILE A 252 6.76 37.60 8.46
CA ILE A 252 6.10 36.64 9.38
C ILE A 252 6.04 35.20 8.83
N ALA A 253 6.00 35.02 7.50
CA ALA A 253 6.08 33.69 6.86
C ALA A 253 7.53 33.22 6.64
N GLY A 254 8.45 34.17 6.41
CA GLY A 254 9.88 33.93 6.41
C GLY A 254 10.42 33.59 7.80
N GLU A 255 9.82 34.13 8.86
CA GLU A 255 10.16 33.80 10.25
C GLU A 255 9.68 32.39 10.64
N ALA A 256 8.53 31.90 10.17
CA ALA A 256 8.08 30.54 10.49
C ALA A 256 8.87 29.46 9.73
N ALA A 257 9.17 29.68 8.44
CA ALA A 257 10.00 28.79 7.64
C ALA A 257 11.50 28.91 7.98
N GLY A 258 11.95 30.12 8.31
CA GLY A 258 13.29 30.42 8.81
C GLY A 258 13.52 29.88 10.21
N ASN A 259 12.53 29.91 11.11
CA ASN A 259 12.63 29.26 12.42
C ASN A 259 12.58 27.73 12.32
N ALA A 260 11.89 27.17 11.32
CA ALA A 260 11.91 25.73 11.06
C ALA A 260 13.26 25.27 10.47
N LEU A 261 13.83 26.03 9.52
CA LEU A 261 15.17 25.76 8.99
C LEU A 261 16.26 26.01 10.03
N ALA A 262 16.19 27.10 10.80
CA ALA A 262 17.15 27.41 11.86
C ALA A 262 17.08 26.42 13.03
N ALA A 263 15.91 25.83 13.32
CA ALA A 263 15.79 24.76 14.30
C ALA A 263 16.36 23.42 13.79
N ILE A 264 16.28 23.16 12.48
CA ILE A 264 16.93 22.00 11.84
C ILE A 264 18.44 22.20 11.80
N ASP A 265 18.91 23.40 11.44
CA ASP A 265 20.32 23.76 11.36
C ASP A 265 20.99 23.79 12.74
N ALA A 266 20.32 24.38 13.75
CA ALA A 266 20.75 24.34 15.15
C ALA A 266 20.75 22.92 15.73
N GLY A 267 19.73 22.10 15.40
CA GLY A 267 19.70 20.69 15.81
C GLY A 267 20.79 19.85 15.15
N MET A 268 21.18 20.16 13.90
CA MET A 268 22.27 19.47 13.20
C MET A 268 23.66 19.93 13.66
N THR A 269 23.83 21.20 14.03
CA THR A 269 25.09 21.70 14.62
C THR A 269 25.28 21.20 16.05
N GLU A 270 24.22 21.11 16.85
CA GLU A 270 24.29 20.56 18.21
C GLU A 270 24.61 19.05 18.20
N ILE A 271 24.06 18.29 17.23
CA ILE A 271 24.42 16.87 17.01
C ILE A 271 25.87 16.73 16.47
N ALA A 272 26.33 17.66 15.63
CA ALA A 272 27.72 17.65 15.14
C ALA A 272 28.73 17.97 16.25
N GLU A 273 28.41 18.89 17.17
CA GLU A 273 29.26 19.22 18.32
C GLU A 273 29.31 18.08 19.35
N ASP A 274 28.20 17.36 19.56
CA ASP A 274 28.13 16.24 20.52
C ASP A 274 28.76 14.93 19.99
N VAL A 275 28.80 14.73 18.66
CA VAL A 275 29.38 13.54 18.03
C VAL A 275 30.87 13.69 17.70
N LEU A 276 31.36 14.91 17.44
CA LEU A 276 32.75 15.14 16.99
C LEU A 276 33.71 15.70 18.04
N GLY A 277 33.23 16.06 19.23
CA GLY A 277 34.09 16.28 20.40
C GLY A 277 35.23 17.30 20.23
N THR A 278 35.06 18.33 19.38
CA THR A 278 36.06 19.39 19.20
C THR A 278 35.55 20.72 19.73
N LYS A 279 35.90 21.02 20.99
CA LYS A 279 35.77 22.37 21.55
C LYS A 279 36.85 23.27 20.96
N GLY A 280 36.42 24.28 20.18
CA GLY A 280 37.06 25.60 20.20
C GLY A 280 37.58 26.14 18.87
N ILE A 281 37.28 27.43 18.69
CA ILE A 281 37.96 28.47 17.90
C ILE A 281 37.49 28.62 16.44
N ALA A 282 36.56 29.56 16.20
CA ALA A 282 36.76 30.78 15.39
C ALA A 282 35.41 31.39 14.94
N ALA A 283 34.90 32.36 15.70
CA ALA A 283 33.80 33.24 15.29
C ALA A 283 34.25 34.70 15.43
N ALA A 284 35.09 35.15 14.49
CA ALA A 284 35.51 36.55 14.40
C ALA A 284 36.02 36.87 12.98
N GLU A 285 35.16 36.76 11.96
CA GLU A 285 35.35 37.38 10.64
C GLU A 285 34.11 37.12 9.77
N LEU A 286 33.05 37.94 9.92
CA LEU A 286 32.11 38.27 8.83
C LEU A 286 31.07 39.35 9.22
N SER A 287 31.42 40.29 10.09
CA SER A 287 30.59 41.49 10.35
C SER A 287 31.36 42.72 9.93
N GLY A 288 31.28 43.04 8.65
CA GLY A 288 31.99 44.17 8.08
C GLY A 288 31.63 44.37 6.63
N MET A 289 30.38 44.75 6.35
CA MET A 289 29.99 45.49 5.14
C MET A 289 28.48 45.74 5.16
N THR A 290 28.07 46.94 5.59
CA THR A 290 26.93 47.75 5.08
C THR A 290 26.62 48.88 6.07
N GLY A 291 27.52 49.86 6.12
CA GLY A 291 27.23 51.17 6.70
C GLY A 291 27.28 52.21 5.59
N THR A 292 26.14 52.78 5.22
CA THR A 292 26.07 54.16 4.73
C THR A 292 24.72 54.76 5.12
N ALA A 293 24.81 55.81 5.93
CA ALA A 293 23.72 56.62 6.43
C ALA A 293 23.19 57.56 5.34
N VAL A 294 21.90 57.91 5.40
CA VAL A 294 21.37 59.11 4.74
C VAL A 294 20.68 59.97 5.79
N ALA A 295 21.19 61.18 5.90
CA ALA A 295 20.82 62.23 6.83
C ALA A 295 19.49 62.90 6.46
N THR A 296 18.83 63.39 7.51
CA THR A 296 17.70 64.30 7.50
C THR A 296 18.12 65.71 7.12
N GLU A 297 17.42 66.34 6.17
CA GLU A 297 17.40 67.79 6.00
C GLU A 297 15.95 68.26 5.80
N GLY A 298 15.55 69.24 6.62
CA GLY A 298 14.27 69.92 6.53
C GLY A 298 14.33 71.15 5.65
N ARG A 299 13.24 71.41 4.92
CA ARG A 299 12.88 72.75 4.42
C ARG A 299 11.36 72.89 4.45
N GLY A 300 10.88 73.86 5.22
CA GLY A 300 9.49 74.32 5.15
C GLY A 300 9.26 75.20 3.92
N LEU A 301 7.98 75.48 3.63
CA LEU A 301 7.48 76.76 3.12
C LEU A 301 5.93 76.72 3.02
N LYS A 302 5.34 77.69 3.74
CA LYS A 302 4.16 78.54 3.42
C LYS A 302 2.76 77.93 3.27
N GLY A 303 1.87 78.41 4.14
CA GLY A 303 0.42 78.35 3.99
C GLY A 303 -0.18 79.60 3.34
N THR A 304 -1.49 79.52 3.06
CA THR A 304 -2.56 80.55 3.00
C THR A 304 -3.80 79.86 2.39
N ALA A 305 -4.79 79.48 3.21
CA ALA A 305 -6.04 80.20 3.54
C ALA A 305 -7.09 80.20 2.40
N VAL A 306 -8.30 79.62 2.64
CA VAL A 306 -9.64 80.24 2.47
C VAL A 306 -10.78 79.24 2.75
N GLU A 307 -11.66 79.67 3.67
CA GLU A 307 -13.10 79.43 3.94
C GLU A 307 -13.73 78.04 4.13
N VAL A 308 -14.27 77.88 5.35
CA VAL A 308 -15.26 76.87 5.76
C VAL A 308 -16.61 77.56 5.94
N SER A 309 -17.66 76.98 5.36
CA SER A 309 -19.07 77.27 5.68
C SER A 309 -19.88 75.97 5.70
N GLY A 310 -20.62 75.72 6.78
CA GLY A 310 -21.89 74.96 6.71
C GLY A 310 -21.93 73.50 7.20
N ALA A 311 -21.65 73.29 8.49
CA ALA A 311 -22.06 72.19 9.39
C ALA A 311 -23.04 71.06 8.93
N ARG A 312 -22.60 69.79 9.08
CA ARG A 312 -23.07 68.85 10.13
C ARG A 312 -22.22 67.57 10.12
N GLY A 313 -21.80 67.14 11.31
CA GLY A 313 -20.63 66.29 11.52
C GLY A 313 -20.81 64.81 11.21
N THR A 314 -19.76 64.27 10.59
CA THR A 314 -19.37 62.86 10.64
C THR A 314 -17.90 62.84 11.06
N LEU A 315 -17.61 62.22 12.21
CA LEU A 315 -16.24 61.85 12.58
C LEU A 315 -15.76 60.79 11.57
N VAL A 316 -14.98 61.22 10.60
CA VAL A 316 -14.22 60.37 9.69
C VAL A 316 -12.76 60.49 10.10
N ALA A 317 -12.22 59.43 10.70
CA ALA A 317 -10.78 59.22 10.72
C ALA A 317 -10.38 58.80 9.31
N ASP A 318 -9.40 59.50 8.71
CA ASP A 318 -8.88 59.27 7.37
C ASP A 318 -8.48 57.81 7.17
N GLY A 319 -9.36 57.06 6.52
CA GLY A 319 -9.07 55.74 5.99
C GLY A 319 -8.39 55.89 4.64
N ILE A 320 -7.09 55.59 4.58
CA ILE A 320 -6.50 55.11 3.33
C ILE A 320 -7.20 53.78 3.03
N SER A 321 -8.28 53.81 2.25
CA SER A 321 -8.88 52.59 1.72
C SER A 321 -7.94 52.03 0.66
N THR A 322 -7.02 51.16 1.07
CA THR A 322 -6.40 50.22 0.14
C THR A 322 -7.51 49.30 -0.38
N GLN A 323 -8.13 49.67 -1.51
CA GLN A 323 -8.97 48.74 -2.26
C GLN A 323 -8.07 47.60 -2.75
N THR A 324 -7.97 46.53 -1.97
CA THR A 324 -7.46 45.24 -2.43
C THR A 324 -8.45 44.69 -3.44
N VAL A 325 -8.20 44.91 -4.73
CA VAL A 325 -8.95 44.24 -5.81
C VAL A 325 -8.50 42.78 -5.80
N SER A 326 -9.28 41.90 -5.18
CA SER A 326 -9.02 40.46 -5.23
C SER A 326 -9.60 39.88 -6.52
N VAL A 327 -8.73 39.33 -7.37
CA VAL A 327 -9.18 38.60 -8.57
C VAL A 327 -9.54 37.18 -8.11
N GLN A 328 -10.82 36.83 -8.20
CA GLN A 328 -11.26 35.47 -7.89
C GLN A 328 -11.19 34.58 -9.14
N VAL A 329 -10.28 33.60 -9.15
CA VAL A 329 -10.17 32.61 -10.23
C VAL A 329 -10.74 31.28 -9.78
N ASN A 330 -11.48 30.61 -10.68
CA ASN A 330 -12.03 29.29 -10.43
C ASN A 330 -10.89 28.26 -10.39
N HIS A 331 -10.86 27.42 -9.35
CA HIS A 331 -9.85 26.37 -9.23
C HIS A 331 -9.82 25.41 -10.42
N ARG A 332 -10.94 25.20 -11.14
CA ARG A 332 -10.97 24.41 -12.39
C ARG A 332 -10.06 25.00 -13.46
N THR A 333 -10.05 26.31 -13.56
CA THR A 333 -9.24 27.01 -14.56
C THR A 333 -7.75 26.89 -14.22
N VAL A 334 -7.41 26.99 -12.94
CA VAL A 334 -6.05 26.76 -12.44
C VAL A 334 -5.63 25.31 -12.70
N TRP A 335 -6.49 24.33 -12.40
CA TRP A 335 -6.26 22.91 -12.66
C TRP A 335 -5.90 22.61 -14.12
N LEU A 336 -6.69 23.13 -15.07
CA LEU A 336 -6.43 22.93 -16.52
C LEU A 336 -5.10 23.56 -16.95
N LEU A 337 -4.84 24.80 -16.54
CA LEU A 337 -3.61 25.51 -16.91
C LEU A 337 -2.36 24.82 -16.36
N TYR A 338 -2.40 24.43 -15.08
CA TYR A 338 -1.32 23.73 -14.39
C TYR A 338 -1.08 22.34 -14.97
N SER A 339 -2.14 21.64 -15.38
CA SER A 339 -2.02 20.35 -16.07
C SER A 339 -1.34 20.50 -17.43
N GLY A 340 -1.67 21.56 -18.17
CA GLY A 340 -0.99 21.88 -19.43
C GLY A 340 0.52 22.09 -19.24
N TRP A 341 0.89 22.91 -18.26
CA TRP A 341 2.29 23.16 -17.93
C TRP A 341 3.04 21.90 -17.48
N MET A 342 2.42 21.10 -16.61
CA MET A 342 2.94 19.79 -16.21
C MET A 342 3.26 18.90 -17.41
N LEU A 343 2.32 18.76 -18.36
CA LEU A 343 2.50 17.89 -19.52
C LEU A 343 3.69 18.34 -20.38
N VAL A 344 3.84 19.65 -20.60
CA VAL A 344 4.99 20.21 -21.32
C VAL A 344 6.29 19.82 -20.62
N CYS A 345 6.45 20.17 -19.34
CA CYS A 345 7.69 19.88 -18.63
C CYS A 345 7.98 18.37 -18.53
N ALA A 346 6.95 17.56 -18.27
CA ALA A 346 7.10 16.11 -18.13
C ALA A 346 7.54 15.44 -19.45
N VAL A 347 6.95 15.79 -20.60
CA VAL A 347 7.34 15.16 -21.87
C VAL A 347 8.76 15.55 -22.31
N PHE A 348 9.16 16.81 -22.10
CA PHE A 348 10.51 17.25 -22.40
C PHE A 348 11.54 16.53 -21.51
N ALA A 349 11.31 16.51 -20.19
CA ALA A 349 12.19 15.80 -19.28
C ALA A 349 12.22 14.29 -19.55
N TYR A 350 11.07 13.67 -19.87
CA TYR A 350 10.99 12.25 -20.22
C TYR A 350 11.83 11.94 -21.46
N ARG A 351 11.68 12.73 -22.53
CA ARG A 351 12.42 12.54 -23.78
C ARG A 351 13.94 12.56 -23.59
N LEU A 352 14.42 13.36 -22.64
CA LEU A 352 15.84 13.47 -22.34
C LEU A 352 16.38 12.25 -21.59
N ILE A 353 15.60 11.70 -20.65
CA ILE A 353 16.10 10.67 -19.73
C ILE A 353 15.71 9.24 -20.12
N VAL A 354 14.70 9.07 -20.96
CA VAL A 354 14.18 7.73 -21.31
C VAL A 354 15.23 6.85 -22.01
N SER A 355 16.12 7.43 -22.79
CA SER A 355 17.18 6.70 -23.51
C SER A 355 18.21 6.07 -22.57
N ILE A 356 18.31 6.52 -21.30
CA ILE A 356 19.15 5.86 -20.31
C ILE A 356 18.70 4.41 -20.12
N GLY A 357 17.39 4.15 -20.20
CA GLY A 357 16.82 2.80 -20.14
C GLY A 357 17.26 1.88 -21.28
N THR A 358 17.65 2.41 -22.46
CA THR A 358 18.18 1.57 -23.54
C THR A 358 19.62 1.12 -23.30
N ARG A 359 20.32 1.72 -22.34
CA ARG A 359 21.74 1.44 -22.05
C ARG A 359 21.93 0.24 -21.11
N GLY A 360 20.85 -0.34 -20.58
CA GLY A 360 20.87 -1.53 -19.72
C GLY A 360 20.92 -1.22 -18.21
N GLU A 361 21.09 -2.27 -17.40
CA GLU A 361 20.91 -2.25 -15.94
C GLU A 361 21.91 -1.37 -15.19
N HIS A 362 23.14 -1.22 -15.70
CA HIS A 362 24.20 -0.40 -15.11
C HIS A 362 24.35 0.96 -15.79
N ALA A 363 23.32 1.40 -16.51
CA ALA A 363 23.31 2.69 -17.16
C ALA A 363 23.51 3.82 -16.16
N ARG A 364 24.40 4.77 -16.51
CA ARG A 364 24.58 6.01 -15.77
C ARG A 364 24.16 7.19 -16.63
N ALA A 365 23.51 8.15 -16.00
CA ALA A 365 23.23 9.43 -16.61
C ALA A 365 24.53 10.20 -16.85
N THR A 366 24.60 10.86 -17.99
CA THR A 366 25.63 11.86 -18.30
C THR A 366 25.39 13.14 -17.48
N LEU A 367 26.42 13.96 -17.31
CA LEU A 367 26.27 15.26 -16.65
C LEU A 367 25.22 16.14 -17.36
N GLU A 368 25.16 16.08 -18.68
CA GLU A 368 24.17 16.80 -19.47
C GLU A 368 22.73 16.37 -19.14
N GLU A 369 22.46 15.06 -19.09
CA GLU A 369 21.14 14.52 -18.73
C GLU A 369 20.71 14.95 -17.32
N LEU A 370 21.65 14.96 -16.37
CA LEU A 370 21.41 15.43 -15.00
C LEU A 370 21.10 16.92 -14.93
N VAL A 371 21.90 17.75 -15.61
CA VAL A 371 21.72 19.21 -15.64
C VAL A 371 20.37 19.56 -16.28
N TRP A 372 20.00 18.90 -17.38
CA TRP A 372 18.70 19.14 -18.00
C TRP A 372 17.53 18.68 -17.13
N LEU A 373 17.61 17.51 -16.50
CA LEU A 373 16.56 17.07 -15.57
C LEU A 373 16.35 18.08 -14.44
N MET A 374 17.43 18.56 -13.82
CA MET A 374 17.38 19.58 -12.79
C MET A 374 16.83 20.91 -13.33
N ALA A 375 17.24 21.32 -14.53
CA ALA A 375 16.73 22.52 -15.18
C ALA A 375 15.22 22.44 -15.47
N PHE A 376 14.70 21.30 -15.95
CA PHE A 376 13.27 21.13 -16.19
C PHE A 376 12.46 21.03 -14.90
N CYS A 377 13.00 20.42 -13.85
CA CYS A 377 12.38 20.44 -12.52
C CYS A 377 12.31 21.87 -11.96
N ALA A 378 13.38 22.66 -12.07
CA ALA A 378 13.39 24.07 -11.65
C ALA A 378 12.46 24.94 -12.52
N ALA A 379 12.51 24.76 -13.84
CA ALA A 379 11.65 25.47 -14.80
C ALA A 379 10.18 25.16 -14.54
N SER A 380 9.84 23.91 -14.20
CA SER A 380 8.49 23.54 -13.80
C SER A 380 8.00 24.41 -12.65
N VAL A 381 8.73 24.43 -11.52
CA VAL A 381 8.39 25.23 -10.34
C VAL A 381 8.27 26.72 -10.67
N GLY A 382 9.25 27.27 -11.39
CA GLY A 382 9.23 28.66 -11.85
C GLY A 382 8.02 28.98 -12.72
N GLY A 383 7.64 28.06 -13.61
CA GLY A 383 6.47 28.20 -14.48
C GLY A 383 5.14 28.15 -13.71
N PHE A 384 5.00 27.32 -12.67
CA PHE A 384 3.82 27.36 -11.80
C PHE A 384 3.65 28.74 -11.14
N VAL A 385 4.73 29.30 -10.60
CA VAL A 385 4.75 30.64 -9.99
C VAL A 385 4.47 31.73 -11.03
N ALA A 386 5.06 31.64 -12.23
CA ALA A 386 4.84 32.60 -13.31
C ALA A 386 3.41 32.55 -13.86
N LEU A 387 2.83 31.35 -14.03
CA LEU A 387 1.44 31.17 -14.46
C LEU A 387 0.46 31.69 -13.41
N ARG A 388 0.79 31.53 -12.13
CA ARG A 388 0.03 32.17 -11.06
C ARG A 388 0.09 33.69 -11.17
N TRP A 389 1.29 34.26 -11.28
CA TRP A 389 1.46 35.69 -11.46
C TRP A 389 0.66 36.20 -12.67
N LEU A 390 0.66 35.47 -13.78
CA LEU A 390 -0.14 35.79 -14.96
C LEU A 390 -1.64 35.80 -14.64
N LEU A 391 -2.15 34.78 -13.95
CA LEU A 391 -3.56 34.71 -13.54
C LEU A 391 -3.98 35.89 -12.65
N GLU A 392 -3.08 36.36 -11.77
CA GLU A 392 -3.32 37.51 -10.88
C GLU A 392 -3.44 38.84 -11.66
N HIS A 393 -2.79 38.96 -12.82
CA HIS A 393 -2.75 40.18 -13.62
C HIS A 393 -3.68 40.17 -14.85
N MET A 394 -4.41 39.06 -15.09
CA MET A 394 -5.28 38.91 -16.26
C MET A 394 -6.75 39.27 -15.99
N LYS A 395 -7.42 39.80 -17.02
CA LYS A 395 -8.87 40.03 -17.00
C LYS A 395 -9.62 38.70 -16.97
N VAL A 396 -10.60 38.57 -16.06
CA VAL A 396 -11.40 37.34 -15.83
C VAL A 396 -11.95 36.71 -17.12
N LYS A 397 -12.40 37.53 -18.10
CA LYS A 397 -12.94 37.04 -19.39
C LYS A 397 -11.94 36.24 -20.24
N ARG A 398 -10.63 36.43 -20.03
CA ARG A 398 -9.56 35.74 -20.79
C ARG A 398 -8.99 34.51 -20.07
N VAL A 399 -9.27 34.36 -18.77
CA VAL A 399 -8.67 33.34 -17.91
C VAL A 399 -9.06 31.92 -18.33
N SER A 400 -10.33 31.70 -18.74
CA SER A 400 -10.78 30.39 -19.24
C SER A 400 -10.11 30.01 -20.57
N VAL A 401 -10.02 30.95 -21.51
CA VAL A 401 -9.38 30.74 -22.82
C VAL A 401 -7.93 30.33 -22.63
N VAL A 402 -7.18 31.08 -21.81
CA VAL A 402 -5.76 30.78 -21.54
C VAL A 402 -5.58 29.40 -20.91
N ALA A 403 -6.45 28.99 -19.98
CA ALA A 403 -6.34 27.67 -19.37
C ALA A 403 -6.61 26.52 -20.35
N TRP A 404 -7.62 26.65 -21.20
CA TRP A 404 -7.90 25.67 -22.25
C TRP A 404 -6.78 25.63 -23.29
N SER A 405 -6.29 26.79 -23.74
CA SER A 405 -5.13 26.87 -24.64
C SER A 405 -3.89 26.24 -24.00
N GLY A 406 -3.61 26.50 -22.73
CA GLY A 406 -2.49 25.90 -22.00
C GLY A 406 -2.59 24.37 -21.94
N LEU A 407 -3.78 23.83 -21.67
CA LEU A 407 -4.00 22.38 -21.71
C LEU A 407 -3.82 21.81 -23.13
N LEU A 408 -4.37 22.45 -24.16
CA LEU A 408 -4.23 22.00 -25.55
C LEU A 408 -2.77 22.00 -26.00
N VAL A 409 -2.00 23.04 -25.63
CA VAL A 409 -0.56 23.09 -25.88
C VAL A 409 0.13 21.94 -25.16
N GLY A 410 -0.17 21.70 -23.88
CA GLY A 410 0.40 20.58 -23.13
C GLY A 410 0.11 19.22 -23.75
N LEU A 411 -1.14 18.98 -24.18
CA LEU A 411 -1.53 17.75 -24.88
C LEU A 411 -0.84 17.62 -26.24
N ALA A 412 -0.78 18.69 -27.02
CA ALA A 412 -0.10 18.69 -28.31
C ALA A 412 1.41 18.43 -28.13
N SER A 413 2.07 19.08 -27.17
CA SER A 413 3.46 18.81 -26.82
C SER A 413 3.66 17.36 -26.39
N PHE A 414 2.76 16.83 -25.56
CA PHE A 414 2.83 15.43 -25.13
C PHE A 414 2.78 14.49 -26.33
N VAL A 415 1.79 14.63 -27.22
CA VAL A 415 1.65 13.76 -28.40
C VAL A 415 2.82 13.92 -29.38
N LEU A 416 3.29 15.15 -29.64
CA LEU A 416 4.32 15.42 -30.65
C LEU A 416 5.74 15.07 -30.19
N LEU A 417 6.01 15.10 -28.89
CA LEU A 417 7.36 14.90 -28.34
C LEU A 417 7.56 13.52 -27.73
N LEU A 418 6.48 12.75 -27.53
CA LEU A 418 6.59 11.39 -27.02
C LEU A 418 7.34 10.50 -28.04
N PRO A 419 8.41 9.80 -27.65
CA PRO A 419 9.18 8.97 -28.59
C PRO A 419 8.34 7.87 -29.26
N SER A 420 8.62 7.57 -30.53
CA SER A 420 7.83 6.62 -31.33
C SER A 420 7.78 5.20 -30.74
N PHE A 421 8.86 4.72 -30.09
CA PHE A 421 8.88 3.39 -29.47
C PHE A 421 7.83 3.24 -28.34
N THR A 422 7.50 4.32 -27.62
CA THR A 422 6.47 4.29 -26.58
C THR A 422 5.05 4.12 -27.14
N HIS A 423 4.84 4.46 -28.42
CA HIS A 423 3.55 4.27 -29.07
C HIS A 423 3.20 2.78 -29.20
N GLY A 424 4.21 1.91 -29.36
CA GLY A 424 4.01 0.46 -29.34
C GLY A 424 3.46 -0.06 -28.01
N ARG A 425 3.77 0.61 -26.90
CA ARG A 425 3.18 0.30 -25.59
C ARG A 425 1.74 0.78 -25.48
N LEU A 426 1.34 1.83 -26.18
CA LEU A 426 -0.05 2.30 -26.24
C LEU A 426 -0.91 1.45 -27.19
N SER A 427 -0.34 0.91 -28.27
CA SER A 427 -1.08 0.20 -29.33
C SER A 427 -0.96 -1.33 -29.32
N GLY A 428 0.04 -1.93 -28.66
CA GLY A 428 0.36 -3.36 -28.78
C GLY A 428 -0.13 -4.26 -27.62
N GLY A 429 -0.47 -5.52 -27.95
CA GLY A 429 -0.49 -6.71 -27.07
C GLY A 429 -1.32 -6.65 -25.78
N TYR A 430 -2.50 -7.29 -25.77
CA TYR A 430 -3.31 -7.56 -24.57
C TYR A 430 -2.93 -8.86 -23.86
N GLU A 431 -1.77 -9.45 -24.16
CA GLU A 431 -1.37 -10.76 -23.64
C GLU A 431 -1.26 -10.80 -22.10
N THR A 432 -0.88 -9.70 -21.45
CA THR A 432 -0.92 -9.58 -19.99
C THR A 432 -2.34 -9.56 -19.43
N ALA A 433 -3.31 -9.00 -20.16
CA ALA A 433 -4.72 -9.09 -19.80
C ALA A 433 -5.27 -10.51 -20.04
N GLY A 434 -4.76 -11.21 -21.07
CA GLY A 434 -5.04 -12.63 -21.30
C GLY A 434 -4.53 -13.52 -20.17
N ALA A 435 -3.31 -13.30 -19.69
CA ALA A 435 -2.74 -14.01 -18.53
C ALA A 435 -3.54 -13.74 -17.24
N ARG A 436 -3.93 -12.48 -16.98
CA ARG A 436 -4.79 -12.15 -15.83
C ARG A 436 -6.17 -12.79 -15.90
N ARG A 437 -6.76 -12.91 -17.10
CA ARG A 437 -8.03 -13.62 -17.27
C ARG A 437 -7.93 -15.08 -16.85
N LEU A 438 -6.82 -15.74 -17.19
CA LEU A 438 -6.55 -17.11 -16.76
C LEU A 438 -6.46 -17.20 -15.22
N PHE A 439 -5.70 -16.30 -14.59
CA PHE A 439 -5.58 -16.28 -13.12
C PHE A 439 -6.94 -16.05 -12.45
N TYR A 440 -7.77 -15.17 -12.99
CA TYR A 440 -9.11 -14.91 -12.44
C TYR A 440 -10.06 -16.10 -12.61
N GLN A 441 -9.94 -16.86 -13.70
CA GLN A 441 -10.70 -18.10 -13.88
C GLN A 441 -10.31 -19.15 -12.85
N ASP A 442 -9.01 -19.35 -12.65
CA ASP A 442 -8.50 -20.32 -11.68
C ASP A 442 -8.79 -19.88 -10.23
N ALA A 443 -8.70 -18.58 -9.94
CA ALA A 443 -9.09 -17.99 -8.65
C ALA A 443 -10.59 -18.19 -8.38
N TRP A 444 -11.43 -18.06 -9.40
CA TRP A 444 -12.86 -18.32 -9.24
C TRP A 444 -13.17 -19.78 -8.91
N MET A 445 -12.39 -20.73 -9.43
CA MET A 445 -12.50 -22.14 -9.03
C MET A 445 -12.12 -22.33 -7.57
N LEU A 446 -11.03 -21.69 -7.12
CA LEU A 446 -10.60 -21.74 -5.73
C LEU A 446 -11.65 -21.12 -4.78
N PHE A 447 -12.21 -19.96 -5.13
CA PHE A 447 -13.25 -19.27 -4.37
C PHE A 447 -14.48 -20.16 -4.12
N ARG A 448 -14.88 -20.97 -5.11
CA ARG A 448 -16.03 -21.88 -4.98
C ARG A 448 -15.84 -22.96 -3.91
N HIS A 449 -14.61 -23.26 -3.50
CA HIS A 449 -14.34 -24.22 -2.43
C HIS A 449 -14.55 -23.66 -1.03
N ALA A 450 -14.54 -22.33 -0.84
CA ALA A 450 -14.77 -21.69 0.46
C ALA A 450 -15.40 -20.28 0.31
N PRO A 451 -16.60 -20.16 -0.29
CA PRO A 451 -17.14 -18.88 -0.74
C PRO A 451 -17.56 -17.94 0.39
N LEU A 452 -17.83 -18.45 1.61
CA LEU A 452 -18.33 -17.64 2.72
C LEU A 452 -17.21 -17.06 3.58
N LEU A 453 -16.27 -17.90 4.01
CA LEU A 453 -15.24 -17.57 4.99
C LEU A 453 -13.81 -17.59 4.43
N GLY A 454 -13.62 -18.00 3.17
CA GLY A 454 -12.31 -18.10 2.55
C GLY A 454 -11.43 -19.18 3.17
N ARG A 455 -10.13 -19.14 2.86
CA ARG A 455 -9.11 -20.10 3.34
C ARG A 455 -8.01 -19.44 4.17
N GLY A 456 -8.18 -18.20 4.63
CA GLY A 456 -7.18 -17.48 5.44
C GLY A 456 -6.11 -16.79 4.62
N GLY A 457 -5.07 -16.24 5.26
CA GLY A 457 -4.09 -15.39 4.59
C GLY A 457 -3.33 -16.10 3.46
N GLU A 458 -3.01 -15.36 2.39
CA GLU A 458 -2.21 -15.82 1.25
C GLU A 458 -2.82 -17.05 0.55
N SER A 459 -4.16 -17.13 0.52
CA SER A 459 -4.87 -18.31 0.01
C SER A 459 -4.49 -18.64 -1.44
N TRP A 460 -4.31 -17.62 -2.29
CA TRP A 460 -3.88 -17.83 -3.66
C TRP A 460 -2.48 -18.43 -3.71
N ARG A 461 -1.50 -17.78 -3.08
CA ARG A 461 -0.10 -18.22 -3.04
C ARG A 461 0.06 -19.65 -2.54
N MET A 462 -0.76 -20.08 -1.56
CA MET A 462 -0.70 -21.41 -0.98
C MET A 462 -1.39 -22.50 -1.81
N LEU A 463 -2.43 -22.15 -2.59
CA LEU A 463 -3.33 -23.14 -3.19
C LEU A 463 -3.45 -23.08 -4.71
N PHE A 464 -2.92 -22.05 -5.38
CA PHE A 464 -3.17 -21.84 -6.81
C PHE A 464 -2.73 -23.03 -7.67
N THR A 465 -1.61 -23.66 -7.34
CA THR A 465 -1.05 -24.84 -8.04
C THR A 465 -2.02 -26.02 -8.12
N GLN A 466 -2.98 -26.07 -7.19
CA GLN A 466 -4.01 -27.11 -7.14
C GLN A 466 -5.11 -26.87 -8.17
N VAL A 467 -5.35 -25.62 -8.57
CA VAL A 467 -6.44 -25.21 -9.47
C VAL A 467 -5.95 -24.76 -10.85
N GLN A 468 -4.63 -24.65 -11.06
CA GLN A 468 -4.07 -24.19 -12.33
C GLN A 468 -4.60 -25.00 -13.52
N THR A 469 -5.09 -24.29 -14.53
CA THR A 469 -5.53 -24.87 -15.80
C THR A 469 -4.43 -24.94 -16.85
N GLN A 470 -3.35 -24.17 -16.66
CA GLN A 470 -2.17 -24.16 -17.51
C GLN A 470 -0.89 -24.03 -16.67
N PRO A 471 0.28 -24.51 -17.15
CA PRO A 471 1.55 -24.46 -16.43
C PRO A 471 2.18 -23.06 -16.40
N TYR A 472 1.48 -22.09 -15.81
CA TYR A 472 1.98 -20.73 -15.58
C TYR A 472 2.68 -20.58 -14.22
N VAL A 473 3.43 -19.50 -14.07
CA VAL A 473 3.95 -19.03 -12.77
C VAL A 473 3.16 -17.79 -12.39
N GLY A 474 2.67 -17.72 -11.14
CA GLY A 474 1.84 -16.60 -10.71
C GLY A 474 1.44 -16.71 -9.25
N ASN A 475 2.36 -16.36 -8.34
CA ASN A 475 2.10 -16.37 -6.89
C ASN A 475 1.12 -15.29 -6.42
N GLU A 476 0.68 -14.42 -7.33
CA GLU A 476 -0.26 -13.33 -7.05
C GLU A 476 -1.42 -13.40 -8.04
N VAL A 477 -2.65 -13.23 -7.57
CA VAL A 477 -3.83 -13.23 -8.44
C VAL A 477 -3.92 -11.95 -9.28
N HIS A 478 -3.17 -10.91 -8.93
CA HIS A 478 -3.20 -9.58 -9.56
C HIS A 478 -4.59 -8.91 -9.47
N SER A 479 -5.21 -9.02 -8.29
CA SER A 479 -6.38 -8.24 -7.88
C SER A 479 -6.53 -8.33 -6.37
N GLY A 480 -6.30 -7.22 -5.66
CA GLY A 480 -6.42 -7.19 -4.20
C GLY A 480 -7.82 -7.57 -3.69
N TYR A 481 -8.86 -7.33 -4.49
CA TYR A 481 -10.23 -7.73 -4.14
C TYR A 481 -10.49 -9.24 -4.31
N LEU A 482 -9.88 -9.87 -5.32
CA LEU A 482 -9.95 -11.33 -5.44
C LEU A 482 -9.14 -11.99 -4.32
N GLU A 483 -7.97 -11.45 -3.97
CA GLU A 483 -7.19 -11.94 -2.84
C GLU A 483 -8.02 -11.89 -1.54
N LEU A 484 -8.63 -10.75 -1.23
CA LEU A 484 -9.54 -10.63 -0.06
C LEU A 484 -10.72 -11.61 -0.11
N ALA A 485 -11.25 -11.90 -1.30
CA ALA A 485 -12.35 -12.85 -1.47
C ALA A 485 -11.89 -14.31 -1.27
N LEU A 486 -10.68 -14.65 -1.69
CA LEU A 486 -10.08 -15.96 -1.44
C LEU A 486 -9.75 -16.15 0.05
N ASP A 487 -9.21 -15.11 0.67
CA ASP A 487 -8.76 -15.13 2.05
C ASP A 487 -9.92 -15.18 3.06
N LEU A 488 -10.90 -14.29 2.91
CA LEU A 488 -11.97 -14.09 3.90
C LEU A 488 -13.38 -14.40 3.38
N GLY A 489 -13.51 -14.84 2.13
CA GLY A 489 -14.78 -15.12 1.50
C GLY A 489 -15.66 -13.88 1.30
N LEU A 490 -16.93 -14.11 0.96
CA LEU A 490 -17.90 -13.04 0.74
C LEU A 490 -18.17 -12.22 2.02
N ILE A 491 -18.12 -12.85 3.20
CA ILE A 491 -18.34 -12.17 4.48
C ILE A 491 -17.24 -11.14 4.71
N GLY A 492 -15.97 -11.53 4.58
CA GLY A 492 -14.87 -10.59 4.74
C GLY A 492 -14.85 -9.51 3.67
N LEU A 493 -15.14 -9.86 2.41
CA LEU A 493 -15.24 -8.87 1.34
C LEU A 493 -16.33 -7.82 1.65
N LEU A 494 -17.50 -8.24 2.14
CA LEU A 494 -18.58 -7.33 2.53
C LEU A 494 -18.16 -6.46 3.73
N VAL A 495 -17.51 -7.03 4.74
CA VAL A 495 -17.01 -6.27 5.89
C VAL A 495 -15.98 -5.24 5.46
N CYS A 496 -15.00 -5.61 4.63
CA CYS A 496 -14.01 -4.70 4.05
C CYS A 496 -14.70 -3.57 3.25
N ALA A 497 -15.72 -3.89 2.45
CA ALA A 497 -16.47 -2.90 1.69
C ALA A 497 -17.23 -1.93 2.61
N VAL A 498 -17.87 -2.41 3.68
CA VAL A 498 -18.56 -1.56 4.67
C VAL A 498 -17.58 -0.68 5.43
N VAL A 499 -16.46 -1.25 5.91
CA VAL A 499 -15.41 -0.49 6.61
C VAL A 499 -14.84 0.59 5.69
N GLY A 500 -14.50 0.23 4.45
CA GLY A 500 -14.05 1.16 3.42
C GLY A 500 -15.07 2.26 3.16
N ALA A 501 -16.35 1.93 2.98
CA ALA A 501 -17.42 2.91 2.77
C ALA A 501 -17.58 3.88 3.96
N VAL A 502 -17.50 3.39 5.20
CA VAL A 502 -17.56 4.22 6.42
C VAL A 502 -16.38 5.20 6.48
N ILE A 503 -15.18 4.75 6.14
CA ILE A 503 -13.96 5.58 6.08
C ILE A 503 -14.07 6.63 4.97
N LEU A 504 -14.37 6.20 3.74
CA LEU A 504 -14.48 7.09 2.57
C LEU A 504 -15.61 8.10 2.71
N ARG A 505 -16.69 7.76 3.41
CA ARG A 505 -17.78 8.70 3.72
C ARG A 505 -17.30 9.89 4.57
N GLN A 506 -16.30 9.70 5.43
CA GLN A 506 -15.73 10.80 6.21
C GLN A 506 -14.97 11.77 5.31
N VAL A 507 -14.15 11.26 4.40
CA VAL A 507 -13.47 12.07 3.37
C VAL A 507 -14.48 12.78 2.48
N TRP A 508 -15.51 12.07 2.00
CA TRP A 508 -16.59 12.65 1.18
C TRP A 508 -17.32 13.82 1.86
N ARG A 509 -17.51 13.75 3.18
CA ARG A 509 -18.20 14.79 3.96
C ARG A 509 -17.32 15.95 4.39
N SER A 510 -16.02 15.72 4.45
CA SER A 510 -15.01 16.71 4.83
C SER A 510 -14.45 17.39 3.59
N GLU A 511 -13.63 16.67 2.82
CA GLU A 511 -12.92 17.18 1.66
C GLU A 511 -12.97 16.17 0.51
N ARG A 512 -14.02 16.25 -0.31
CA ARG A 512 -14.27 15.33 -1.43
C ARG A 512 -13.08 15.16 -2.38
N VAL A 513 -12.30 16.21 -2.60
CA VAL A 513 -11.13 16.13 -3.49
C VAL A 513 -10.08 15.14 -3.01
N GLY A 514 -10.05 14.82 -1.70
CA GLY A 514 -9.16 13.80 -1.15
C GLY A 514 -9.41 12.40 -1.71
N LEU A 515 -10.61 12.15 -2.26
CA LEU A 515 -10.95 10.90 -2.92
C LEU A 515 -10.18 10.69 -4.23
N VAL A 516 -9.55 11.72 -4.78
CA VAL A 516 -8.79 11.62 -6.03
C VAL A 516 -7.52 10.76 -5.85
N PRO A 517 -6.54 11.11 -4.99
CA PRO A 517 -5.37 10.26 -4.77
C PRO A 517 -5.74 8.91 -4.13
N ILE A 518 -6.74 8.88 -3.25
CA ILE A 518 -7.25 7.64 -2.65
C ILE A 518 -7.85 6.72 -3.74
N GLY A 519 -8.61 7.28 -4.68
CA GLY A 519 -9.25 6.53 -5.75
C GLY A 519 -8.25 5.91 -6.72
N VAL A 520 -7.10 6.57 -6.98
CA VAL A 520 -6.03 5.99 -7.80
C VAL A 520 -5.54 4.67 -7.20
N LEU A 521 -5.25 4.66 -5.90
CA LEU A 521 -4.79 3.45 -5.18
C LEU A 521 -5.86 2.36 -5.20
N LEU A 522 -7.10 2.68 -4.83
CA LEU A 522 -8.20 1.70 -4.78
C LEU A 522 -8.55 1.12 -6.16
N LEU A 523 -8.56 1.93 -7.21
CA LEU A 523 -8.90 1.48 -8.56
C LEU A 523 -7.77 0.64 -9.18
N HIS A 524 -6.50 0.98 -8.93
CA HIS A 524 -5.38 0.18 -9.44
C HIS A 524 -5.33 -1.20 -8.81
N ALA A 525 -5.59 -1.28 -7.50
CA ALA A 525 -5.64 -2.53 -6.75
C ALA A 525 -6.74 -3.51 -7.24
N ALA A 526 -7.66 -3.06 -8.11
CA ALA A 526 -8.61 -3.95 -8.76
C ALA A 526 -7.97 -4.86 -9.82
N VAL A 527 -6.90 -4.40 -10.45
CA VAL A 527 -6.25 -5.04 -11.60
C VAL A 527 -4.80 -5.44 -11.32
N ASP A 528 -4.35 -5.22 -10.08
CA ASP A 528 -3.03 -5.61 -9.59
C ASP A 528 -3.04 -5.97 -8.10
N PHE A 529 -1.92 -6.51 -7.59
CA PHE A 529 -1.78 -6.97 -6.19
C PHE A 529 -1.19 -5.90 -5.25
N ASP A 530 -1.47 -4.62 -5.50
CA ASP A 530 -0.90 -3.51 -4.71
C ASP A 530 -1.14 -3.64 -3.19
N MET A 531 -2.26 -4.26 -2.81
CA MET A 531 -2.66 -4.44 -1.41
C MET A 531 -1.74 -5.38 -0.62
N SER A 532 -0.90 -6.17 -1.29
CA SER A 532 0.11 -7.02 -0.65
C SER A 532 1.29 -6.19 -0.10
N PHE A 533 1.49 -4.96 -0.57
CA PHE A 533 2.53 -4.06 -0.06
C PHE A 533 2.06 -3.32 1.19
N GLY A 534 2.78 -3.43 2.30
CA GLY A 534 2.44 -2.68 3.51
C GLY A 534 2.47 -1.15 3.32
N TYR A 535 3.35 -0.64 2.45
CA TYR A 535 3.39 0.79 2.11
C TYR A 535 2.07 1.31 1.51
N TYR A 536 1.35 0.48 0.75
CA TYR A 536 0.04 0.84 0.16
C TYR A 536 -0.95 1.27 1.25
N TRP A 537 -1.08 0.46 2.30
CA TRP A 537 -2.03 0.71 3.38
C TRP A 537 -1.64 1.91 4.23
N LEU A 538 -0.36 2.08 4.54
CA LEU A 538 0.12 3.23 5.31
C LEU A 538 -0.09 4.54 4.54
N LEU A 539 0.19 4.57 3.24
CA LEU A 539 -0.05 5.73 2.38
C LEU A 539 -1.56 6.04 2.27
N LEU A 540 -2.39 5.01 2.06
CA LEU A 540 -3.84 5.13 2.02
C LEU A 540 -4.40 5.73 3.32
N ILE A 541 -3.96 5.21 4.48
CA ILE A 541 -4.31 5.76 5.81
C ILE A 541 -3.86 7.21 5.92
N GLY A 542 -2.64 7.53 5.49
CA GLY A 542 -2.11 8.88 5.47
C GLY A 542 -3.00 9.86 4.72
N PHE A 543 -3.39 9.54 3.49
CA PHE A 543 -4.33 10.37 2.71
C PHE A 543 -5.71 10.45 3.35
N VAL A 544 -6.25 9.33 3.82
CA VAL A 544 -7.53 9.27 4.50
C VAL A 544 -7.55 10.22 5.71
N VAL A 545 -6.54 10.17 6.58
CA VAL A 545 -6.44 11.03 7.76
C VAL A 545 -6.20 12.50 7.38
N CYS A 546 -5.41 12.75 6.34
CA CYS A 546 -5.18 14.11 5.83
C CYS A 546 -6.48 14.81 5.39
N PHE A 547 -7.42 14.07 4.80
CA PHE A 547 -8.66 14.63 4.23
C PHE A 547 -9.94 14.40 5.05
N MET A 548 -9.91 13.55 6.09
CA MET A 548 -11.04 13.44 7.01
C MET A 548 -11.12 14.64 7.96
N GLU A 549 -12.31 15.03 8.39
CA GLU A 549 -12.51 16.03 9.44
C GLU A 549 -13.25 15.42 10.61
N GLU A 550 -12.61 15.44 11.77
CA GLU A 550 -13.26 15.08 13.02
C GLU A 550 -14.05 16.29 13.48
N ARG A 551 -15.38 16.23 13.31
CA ARG A 551 -16.28 17.22 13.91
C ARG A 551 -16.46 16.85 15.39
N ASP A 552 -16.04 17.74 16.28
CA ASP A 552 -16.56 17.76 17.64
C ASP A 552 -18.07 17.95 17.53
N ILE A 553 -18.85 16.90 17.84
CA ILE A 553 -20.28 17.07 18.03
C ILE A 553 -20.43 17.69 19.40
N ASP A 554 -20.44 19.00 19.45
CA ASP A 554 -21.00 19.71 20.60
C ASP A 554 -22.50 19.46 20.57
N ALA A 555 -22.97 18.55 21.44
CA ALA A 555 -24.37 18.17 21.55
C ALA A 555 -25.28 19.33 22.03
N SER A 556 -24.69 20.49 22.34
CA SER A 556 -25.34 21.73 22.76
C SER A 556 -25.88 22.58 21.59
N GLY A 557 -25.25 22.54 20.41
CA GLY A 557 -25.54 23.49 19.32
C GLY A 557 -26.72 23.15 18.40
N VAL A 558 -27.34 21.96 18.55
CA VAL A 558 -28.51 21.55 17.76
C VAL A 558 -29.80 22.10 18.37
N VAL A 559 -29.85 22.26 19.70
CA VAL A 559 -31.05 22.72 20.43
C VAL A 559 -31.25 24.23 20.29
N GLU A 560 -30.19 25.03 20.22
CA GLU A 560 -30.29 26.50 20.09
C GLU A 560 -30.87 26.96 18.75
N ARG A 561 -30.68 26.20 17.65
CA ARG A 561 -31.17 26.61 16.32
C ARG A 561 -32.67 26.40 16.11
N GLU A 562 -33.30 25.49 16.86
CA GLU A 562 -34.75 25.29 16.75
C GLU A 562 -35.54 26.32 17.59
N LEU A 563 -34.96 26.85 18.65
CA LEU A 563 -35.60 27.86 19.52
C LEU A 563 -35.72 29.25 18.87
N ASP A 564 -34.78 29.63 18.00
CA ASP A 564 -34.81 30.93 17.30
C ASP A 564 -35.85 31.01 16.17
N VAL A 565 -36.20 29.87 15.55
CA VAL A 565 -37.15 29.84 14.44
C VAL A 565 -38.59 30.00 14.95
N VAL A 566 -38.92 29.40 16.10
CA VAL A 566 -40.27 29.45 16.69
C VAL A 566 -40.60 30.81 17.30
N ALA A 567 -39.60 31.56 17.79
CA ALA A 567 -39.79 32.87 18.39
C ALA A 567 -40.19 33.99 17.38
N SER A 568 -40.14 33.72 16.08
CA SER A 568 -40.29 34.74 15.02
C SER A 568 -41.71 34.92 14.46
N VAL A 569 -42.71 34.13 14.89
CA VAL A 569 -44.05 34.14 14.28
C VAL A 569 -45.09 34.90 15.12
N LYS A 570 -45.67 35.96 14.56
CA LYS A 570 -46.69 36.83 15.18
C LYS A 570 -48.09 36.39 14.73
N LEU A 571 -48.90 35.81 15.63
CA LEU A 571 -50.31 35.44 15.36
C LEU A 571 -51.27 36.16 16.33
N GLU A 572 -52.50 36.45 15.91
CA GLU A 572 -53.52 37.20 16.68
C GLU A 572 -54.57 36.29 17.38
N GLY A 573 -55.26 36.87 18.36
CA GLY A 573 -55.76 36.21 19.57
C GLY A 573 -56.87 35.14 19.46
N ARG A 574 -57.54 34.95 18.31
CA ARG A 574 -58.59 33.93 18.16
C ARG A 574 -58.10 32.65 17.48
N GLU A 575 -57.09 32.74 16.62
CA GLU A 575 -56.38 31.59 16.04
C GLU A 575 -55.42 30.95 17.06
N ARG A 576 -54.88 31.73 18.00
CA ARG A 576 -54.04 31.22 19.10
C ARG A 576 -54.73 30.16 19.95
N GLY A 577 -56.03 30.28 20.22
CA GLY A 577 -56.76 29.33 21.08
C GLY A 577 -56.96 27.97 20.43
N MET A 578 -57.31 27.95 19.15
CA MET A 578 -57.54 26.73 18.38
C MET A 578 -56.22 26.03 18.02
N VAL A 579 -55.21 26.80 17.62
CA VAL A 579 -53.84 26.30 17.40
C VAL A 579 -53.23 25.78 18.70
N ALA A 580 -53.46 26.45 19.84
CA ALA A 580 -52.97 25.95 21.14
C ALA A 580 -53.61 24.63 21.56
N SER A 581 -54.89 24.39 21.29
CA SER A 581 -55.55 23.11 21.59
C SER A 581 -55.06 21.97 20.70
N VAL A 582 -54.92 22.22 19.39
CA VAL A 582 -54.40 21.21 18.44
C VAL A 582 -52.91 20.94 18.71
N MET A 583 -52.12 21.98 19.01
CA MET A 583 -50.72 21.84 19.42
C MET A 583 -50.54 21.20 20.79
N LEU A 584 -51.52 21.25 21.69
CA LEU A 584 -51.47 20.55 22.98
C LEU A 584 -51.72 19.04 22.80
N GLU A 585 -52.62 18.66 21.90
CA GLU A 585 -52.88 17.27 21.53
C GLU A 585 -51.69 16.68 20.73
N GLU A 586 -51.16 17.41 19.75
CA GLU A 586 -49.91 17.05 19.04
C GLU A 586 -48.72 17.05 19.99
N ARG A 587 -48.55 18.01 20.92
CA ARG A 587 -47.48 17.98 21.95
C ARG A 587 -47.56 16.77 22.86
N LYS A 588 -48.75 16.26 23.18
CA LYS A 588 -48.88 15.06 24.02
C LYS A 588 -48.45 13.82 23.25
N ARG A 589 -48.82 13.73 21.97
CA ARG A 589 -48.47 12.62 21.08
C ARG A 589 -46.99 12.66 20.67
N ASP A 590 -46.49 13.82 20.24
CA ASP A 590 -45.07 14.10 20.00
C ASP A 590 -44.26 14.03 21.30
N GLY A 591 -44.88 14.31 22.45
CA GLY A 591 -44.28 14.18 23.77
C GLY A 591 -44.02 12.72 24.15
N GLU A 592 -45.00 11.83 23.97
CA GLU A 592 -44.79 10.39 24.15
C GLU A 592 -43.83 9.79 23.12
N GLU A 593 -43.91 10.24 21.86
CA GLU A 593 -43.02 9.75 20.80
C GLU A 593 -41.60 10.28 20.96
N SER A 594 -41.40 11.54 21.36
CA SER A 594 -40.09 12.14 21.69
C SER A 594 -39.51 11.64 23.00
N VAL A 595 -40.33 11.25 23.99
CA VAL A 595 -39.86 10.55 25.20
C VAL A 595 -39.36 9.16 24.83
N LYS A 596 -40.09 8.39 23.99
CA LYS A 596 -39.61 7.09 23.47
C LYS A 596 -38.39 7.23 22.56
N LEU A 597 -38.34 8.26 21.72
CA LEU A 597 -37.16 8.56 20.89
C LEU A 597 -35.98 8.97 21.76
N GLY A 598 -36.22 9.80 22.78
CA GLY A 598 -35.23 10.26 23.75
C GLY A 598 -34.72 9.15 24.66
N GLU A 599 -35.56 8.18 25.02
CA GLU A 599 -35.16 6.95 25.72
C GLU A 599 -34.32 6.05 24.82
N ARG A 600 -34.72 5.85 23.55
CA ARG A 600 -33.90 5.12 22.56
C ARG A 600 -32.58 5.81 22.25
N GLU A 601 -32.55 7.14 22.19
CA GLU A 601 -31.33 7.92 22.02
C GLU A 601 -30.45 7.86 23.28
N ARG A 602 -31.04 7.89 24.48
CA ARG A 602 -30.32 7.71 25.74
C ARG A 602 -29.74 6.30 25.86
N GLU A 603 -30.49 5.27 25.50
CA GLU A 603 -30.01 3.89 25.41
C GLU A 603 -28.92 3.75 24.35
N ALA A 604 -29.09 4.33 23.16
CA ALA A 604 -28.07 4.31 22.12
C ALA A 604 -26.78 5.03 22.56
N VAL A 605 -26.89 6.19 23.22
CA VAL A 605 -25.75 6.94 23.78
C VAL A 605 -25.12 6.18 24.95
N ALA A 606 -25.91 5.52 25.81
CA ALA A 606 -25.43 4.68 26.89
C ALA A 606 -24.67 3.46 26.35
N ASN A 607 -25.21 2.79 25.33
CA ASN A 607 -24.58 1.69 24.62
C ASN A 607 -23.27 2.15 23.96
N VAL A 608 -23.25 3.28 23.25
CA VAL A 608 -22.01 3.83 22.68
C VAL A 608 -20.96 4.15 23.76
N LYS A 609 -21.38 4.67 24.92
CA LYS A 609 -20.49 4.90 26.07
C LYS A 609 -19.99 3.59 26.68
N ALA A 610 -20.83 2.56 26.80
CA ALA A 610 -20.46 1.24 27.30
C ALA A 610 -19.47 0.52 26.37
N TRP A 611 -19.76 0.50 25.07
CA TRP A 611 -18.86 -0.01 24.03
C TRP A 611 -17.51 0.72 24.01
N ARG A 612 -17.49 2.03 24.24
CA ARG A 612 -16.23 2.79 24.39
C ARG A 612 -15.44 2.43 25.65
N ARG A 613 -16.13 2.17 26.77
CA ARG A 613 -15.49 1.79 28.04
C ARG A 613 -14.84 0.40 27.98
N LEU A 614 -15.43 -0.53 27.24
CA LEU A 614 -14.93 -1.90 27.11
C LEU A 614 -14.06 -2.12 25.85
N GLY A 615 -14.33 -1.41 24.75
CA GLY A 615 -13.65 -1.60 23.47
C GLY A 615 -12.22 -1.06 23.42
N LEU A 616 -11.92 0.03 24.14
CA LEU A 616 -10.56 0.56 24.26
C LEU A 616 -9.58 -0.39 24.97
N PRO A 617 -9.87 -0.91 26.18
CA PRO A 617 -8.98 -1.87 26.83
C PRO A 617 -8.88 -3.17 26.03
N ALA A 618 -9.98 -3.66 25.43
CA ALA A 618 -9.94 -4.84 24.55
C ALA A 618 -9.01 -4.62 23.35
N ALA A 619 -9.10 -3.47 22.68
CA ALA A 619 -8.19 -3.12 21.58
C ALA A 619 -6.72 -3.00 22.04
N ALA A 620 -6.47 -2.44 23.23
CA ALA A 620 -5.12 -2.35 23.76
C ALA A 620 -4.53 -3.74 24.08
N VAL A 621 -5.32 -4.65 24.66
CA VAL A 621 -4.91 -6.05 24.91
C VAL A 621 -4.66 -6.78 23.59
N TRP A 622 -5.54 -6.60 22.61
CA TRP A 622 -5.36 -7.17 21.27
C TRP A 622 -4.06 -6.70 20.62
N LEU A 623 -3.80 -5.40 20.60
CA LEU A 623 -2.59 -4.82 20.02
C LEU A 623 -1.33 -5.29 20.77
N ALA A 624 -1.37 -5.40 22.09
CA ALA A 624 -0.26 -5.97 22.86
C ALA A 624 0.00 -7.43 22.48
N ALA A 625 -1.04 -8.25 22.34
CA ALA A 625 -0.91 -9.64 21.92
C ALA A 625 -0.33 -9.76 20.50
N ALA A 626 -0.81 -8.94 19.55
CA ALA A 626 -0.29 -8.88 18.19
C ALA A 626 1.19 -8.46 18.17
N ALA A 627 1.59 -7.46 18.97
CA ALA A 627 2.98 -7.05 19.08
C ALA A 627 3.88 -8.16 19.65
N VAL A 628 3.42 -8.87 20.69
CA VAL A 628 4.17 -10.01 21.25
C VAL A 628 4.34 -11.12 20.22
N LEU A 629 3.30 -11.42 19.44
CA LEU A 629 3.39 -12.42 18.37
C LEU A 629 4.35 -11.97 17.26
N GLY A 630 4.29 -10.69 16.85
CA GLY A 630 5.24 -10.12 15.89
C GLY A 630 6.69 -10.18 16.36
N VAL A 631 6.96 -9.93 17.65
CA VAL A 631 8.30 -10.10 18.24
C VAL A 631 8.77 -11.56 18.17
N ARG A 632 7.88 -12.52 18.40
CA ARG A 632 8.23 -13.95 18.28
C ARG A 632 8.58 -14.32 16.84
N PHE A 633 7.82 -13.83 15.86
CA PHE A 633 8.08 -14.11 14.45
C PHE A 633 9.38 -13.44 13.97
N ASP A 634 9.64 -12.19 14.36
CA ASP A 634 10.92 -11.50 14.12
C ASP A 634 12.11 -12.29 14.71
N ARG A 635 11.99 -12.78 15.95
CA ARG A 635 13.02 -13.65 16.55
C ARG A 635 13.22 -14.96 15.79
N ALA A 636 12.16 -15.56 15.27
CA ALA A 636 12.28 -16.79 14.47
C ALA A 636 13.10 -16.55 13.20
N VAL A 637 12.92 -15.41 12.53
CA VAL A 637 13.76 -14.99 11.38
C VAL A 637 15.21 -14.85 11.79
N GLN A 638 15.49 -14.12 12.88
CA GLN A 638 16.86 -13.92 13.38
C GLN A 638 17.55 -15.24 13.74
N TYR A 639 16.84 -16.18 14.38
CA TYR A 639 17.40 -17.50 14.69
C TYR A 639 17.66 -18.33 13.42
N ARG A 640 16.79 -18.25 12.41
CA ARG A 640 17.01 -18.94 11.13
C ARG A 640 18.19 -18.35 10.36
N GLU A 641 18.35 -17.03 10.35
CA GLU A 641 19.52 -16.35 9.77
C GLU A 641 20.81 -16.78 10.48
N ALA A 642 20.81 -16.81 11.82
CA ALA A 642 21.94 -17.30 12.60
C ALA A 642 22.29 -18.77 12.29
N ALA A 643 21.29 -19.60 11.96
CA ALA A 643 21.51 -20.97 11.51
C ALA A 643 22.22 -21.01 10.14
N SER A 644 21.86 -20.12 9.21
CA SER A 644 22.46 -20.04 7.88
C SER A 644 23.92 -19.56 7.89
N THR A 645 24.33 -18.84 8.94
CA THR A 645 25.69 -18.29 9.10
C THR A 645 26.54 -19.07 10.11
N ALA A 646 26.21 -20.34 10.41
CA ALA A 646 26.95 -21.12 11.40
C ALA A 646 28.35 -21.54 10.87
N TYR A 647 29.42 -20.96 11.44
CA TYR A 647 30.82 -21.25 11.06
C TYR A 647 31.57 -22.11 12.08
N GLY A 648 32.41 -23.05 11.62
CA GLY A 648 33.33 -23.83 12.45
C GLY A 648 33.71 -25.15 11.79
N THR A 649 34.18 -26.12 12.57
CA THR A 649 34.30 -27.51 12.09
C THR A 649 32.93 -28.03 11.67
N ALA A 650 32.86 -28.92 10.67
CA ALA A 650 31.60 -29.42 10.13
C ALA A 650 30.62 -29.91 11.22
N GLN A 651 31.12 -30.62 12.23
CA GLN A 651 30.32 -31.11 13.35
C GLN A 651 29.83 -29.99 14.27
N SER A 652 30.68 -29.02 14.61
CA SER A 652 30.29 -27.89 15.47
C SER A 652 29.38 -26.89 14.76
N ALA A 653 29.51 -26.78 13.43
CA ALA A 653 28.61 -26.00 12.58
C ALA A 653 27.22 -26.65 12.54
N ALA A 654 27.14 -27.96 12.29
CA ALA A 654 25.88 -28.70 12.26
C ALA A 654 25.13 -28.65 13.61
N LEU A 655 25.84 -28.80 14.73
CA LEU A 655 25.23 -28.68 16.07
C LEU A 655 24.64 -27.28 16.32
N ARG A 656 25.36 -26.22 15.92
CA ARG A 656 24.88 -24.83 16.07
C ARG A 656 23.72 -24.53 15.14
N GLN A 657 23.78 -25.02 13.90
CA GLN A 657 22.68 -24.90 12.94
C GLN A 657 21.42 -25.57 13.47
N SER A 658 21.52 -26.79 13.99
CA SER A 658 20.39 -27.51 14.60
C SER A 658 19.83 -26.77 15.82
N ALA A 659 20.68 -26.29 16.73
CA ALA A 659 20.24 -25.54 17.90
C ALA A 659 19.53 -24.23 17.53
N ALA A 660 20.05 -23.50 16.54
CA ALA A 660 19.45 -22.27 16.05
C ALA A 660 18.10 -22.53 15.34
N LEU A 661 17.99 -23.58 14.53
CA LEU A 661 16.72 -23.98 13.91
C LEU A 661 15.68 -24.45 14.93
N ARG A 662 16.09 -25.12 16.02
CA ARG A 662 15.19 -25.44 17.13
C ARG A 662 14.67 -24.18 17.82
N ALA A 663 15.53 -23.20 18.11
CA ALA A 663 15.12 -21.92 18.67
C ALA A 663 14.17 -21.15 17.72
N ALA A 664 14.44 -21.20 16.41
CA ALA A 664 13.58 -20.61 15.39
C ALA A 664 12.20 -21.29 15.37
N PHE A 665 12.17 -22.62 15.47
CA PHE A 665 10.95 -23.43 15.53
C PHE A 665 10.13 -23.14 16.79
N ASP A 666 10.77 -23.02 17.96
CA ASP A 666 10.09 -22.69 19.22
C ASP A 666 9.50 -21.27 19.18
N ALA A 667 10.18 -20.34 18.53
CA ALA A 667 9.71 -18.98 18.33
C ALA A 667 8.50 -18.93 17.38
N ASN A 668 8.54 -19.66 16.26
CA ASN A 668 7.47 -19.77 15.26
C ASN A 668 7.24 -21.22 14.80
N PRO A 669 6.39 -22.00 15.51
CA PRO A 669 6.16 -23.42 15.18
C PRO A 669 5.30 -23.63 13.93
N TYR A 670 4.70 -22.57 13.41
CA TYR A 670 3.81 -22.59 12.24
C TYR A 670 4.59 -22.52 10.93
N TRP A 671 5.87 -22.13 10.98
CA TRP A 671 6.66 -21.91 9.77
C TRP A 671 7.20 -23.23 9.20
N THR A 672 6.53 -23.72 8.16
CA THR A 672 6.89 -24.97 7.45
C THR A 672 8.34 -25.00 6.99
N ARG A 673 8.90 -23.87 6.55
CA ARG A 673 10.28 -23.81 6.05
C ARG A 673 11.29 -24.20 7.13
N ILE A 674 11.19 -23.63 8.34
CA ILE A 674 12.06 -23.99 9.47
C ILE A 674 11.90 -25.47 9.80
N ARG A 675 10.66 -25.98 9.77
CA ARG A 675 10.36 -27.38 10.07
C ARG A 675 11.05 -28.35 9.12
N ILE A 676 11.05 -28.06 7.81
CA ILE A 676 11.73 -28.90 6.81
C ILE A 676 13.25 -28.80 6.99
N GLU A 677 13.80 -27.60 7.13
CA GLU A 677 15.24 -27.38 7.37
C GLU A 677 15.72 -28.07 8.65
N LEU A 678 14.91 -28.08 9.72
CA LEU A 678 15.21 -28.79 10.96
C LEU A 678 15.10 -30.31 10.79
N ALA A 679 14.14 -30.80 10.01
CA ALA A 679 13.90 -32.22 9.79
C ALA A 679 15.09 -32.92 9.08
N GLU A 680 15.78 -32.22 8.18
CA GLU A 680 17.01 -32.72 7.53
C GLU A 680 18.12 -33.02 8.55
N LEU A 681 18.24 -32.18 9.59
CA LEU A 681 19.23 -32.32 10.66
C LEU A 681 18.75 -33.20 11.83
N ALA A 682 17.45 -33.48 11.91
CA ALA A 682 16.86 -34.23 13.00
C ALA A 682 17.15 -35.74 12.87
N PRO A 683 17.29 -36.47 14.00
CA PRO A 683 17.34 -37.92 13.99
C PRO A 683 16.10 -38.54 13.30
N PRO A 684 16.23 -39.72 12.65
CA PRO A 684 15.14 -40.36 11.90
C PRO A 684 13.77 -40.46 12.61
N PRO A 685 13.67 -40.86 13.90
CA PRO A 685 12.37 -40.94 14.57
C PRO A 685 11.73 -39.56 14.83
N GLU A 686 12.54 -38.51 14.99
CA GLU A 686 12.06 -37.15 15.18
C GLU A 686 11.62 -36.54 13.84
N ARG A 687 12.32 -36.85 12.74
CA ARG A 687 12.05 -36.35 11.39
C ARG A 687 10.60 -36.60 10.94
N ALA A 688 10.12 -37.85 11.06
CA ALA A 688 8.77 -38.21 10.66
C ALA A 688 7.70 -37.43 11.43
N VAL A 689 7.88 -37.30 12.76
CA VAL A 689 6.97 -36.58 13.64
C VAL A 689 6.97 -35.09 13.33
N LEU A 690 8.15 -34.50 13.11
CA LEU A 690 8.29 -33.09 12.74
C LEU A 690 7.55 -32.77 11.45
N LEU A 691 7.77 -33.55 10.38
CA LEU A 691 7.14 -33.31 9.08
C LEU A 691 5.62 -33.53 9.15
N ALA A 692 5.16 -34.65 9.71
CA ALA A 692 3.74 -34.97 9.80
C ALA A 692 2.96 -33.96 10.66
N ALA A 693 3.56 -33.46 11.75
CA ALA A 693 2.94 -32.42 12.57
C ALA A 693 2.76 -31.09 11.81
N GLY A 694 3.56 -30.83 10.78
CA GLY A 694 3.44 -29.63 9.93
C GLY A 694 2.14 -29.59 9.13
N LEU A 695 1.62 -30.75 8.72
CA LEU A 695 0.36 -30.84 7.98
C LEU A 695 -0.86 -30.39 8.81
N ARG A 696 -0.73 -30.23 10.13
CA ARG A 696 -1.78 -29.62 10.96
C ARG A 696 -1.90 -28.10 10.75
N TYR A 697 -0.80 -27.45 10.33
CA TYR A 697 -0.74 -26.00 10.11
C TYR A 697 -0.87 -25.64 8.63
N GLU A 698 -0.42 -26.52 7.75
CA GLU A 698 -0.55 -26.39 6.30
C GLU A 698 -0.96 -27.74 5.68
N PRO A 699 -2.26 -28.08 5.69
CA PRO A 699 -2.76 -29.41 5.32
C PRO A 699 -2.47 -29.83 3.87
N GLN A 700 -2.28 -28.85 2.98
CA GLN A 700 -2.06 -29.07 1.56
C GLN A 700 -0.65 -28.66 1.12
N SER A 701 0.30 -28.64 2.06
CA SER A 701 1.68 -28.26 1.82
C SER A 701 2.41 -29.29 0.95
N VAL A 702 2.65 -28.93 -0.31
CA VAL A 702 3.44 -29.73 -1.26
C VAL A 702 4.84 -30.04 -0.71
N PRO A 703 5.60 -29.08 -0.14
CA PRO A 703 6.92 -29.36 0.42
C PRO A 703 6.91 -30.40 1.55
N LEU A 704 5.92 -30.36 2.45
CA LEU A 704 5.81 -31.34 3.55
C LEU A 704 5.44 -32.73 3.04
N LEU A 705 4.50 -32.82 2.11
CA LEU A 705 4.10 -34.08 1.50
C LEU A 705 5.25 -34.69 0.71
N TRP A 706 6.00 -33.89 -0.03
CA TRP A 706 7.17 -34.35 -0.75
C TRP A 706 8.24 -34.92 0.19
N ALA A 707 8.58 -34.19 1.25
CA ALA A 707 9.55 -34.64 2.25
C ALA A 707 9.10 -35.93 2.98
N LEU A 708 7.80 -36.08 3.26
CA LEU A 708 7.24 -37.33 3.80
C LEU A 708 7.34 -38.49 2.81
N GLY A 709 7.12 -38.23 1.52
CA GLY A 709 7.29 -39.21 0.45
C GLY A 709 8.74 -39.68 0.30
N GLN A 710 9.70 -38.75 0.32
CA GLN A 710 11.13 -39.07 0.31
C GLN A 710 11.53 -39.89 1.55
N LEU A 711 11.06 -39.49 2.74
CA LEU A 711 11.34 -40.23 3.97
C LEU A 711 10.78 -41.66 3.93
N ALA A 712 9.57 -41.85 3.39
CA ALA A 712 8.99 -43.18 3.22
C ALA A 712 9.81 -44.02 2.22
N ALA A 713 10.30 -43.40 1.14
CA ALA A 713 11.19 -44.04 0.18
C ALA A 713 12.51 -44.49 0.84
N GLU A 714 13.15 -43.62 1.63
CA GLU A 714 14.35 -43.96 2.41
C GLU A 714 14.13 -45.17 3.34
N GLN A 715 12.93 -45.26 3.93
CA GLN A 715 12.54 -46.35 4.82
C GLN A 715 12.07 -47.61 4.08
N SER A 716 12.11 -47.63 2.74
CA SER A 716 11.58 -48.72 1.91
C SER A 716 10.09 -49.02 2.18
N ASP A 717 9.33 -48.01 2.59
CA ASP A 717 7.87 -48.00 2.64
C ASP A 717 7.33 -47.52 1.29
N VAL A 718 7.15 -48.48 0.38
CA VAL A 718 6.68 -48.23 -0.98
C VAL A 718 5.27 -47.62 -0.99
N GLN A 719 4.39 -48.09 -0.12
CA GLN A 719 3.01 -47.62 -0.08
C GLN A 719 2.94 -46.17 0.43
N GLY A 720 3.67 -45.85 1.49
CA GLY A 720 3.78 -44.48 2.01
C GLY A 720 4.38 -43.52 0.99
N ALA A 721 5.47 -43.91 0.33
CA ALA A 721 6.13 -43.10 -0.70
C ALA A 721 5.17 -42.78 -1.85
N ALA A 722 4.51 -43.80 -2.41
CA ALA A 722 3.55 -43.63 -3.49
C ALA A 722 2.35 -42.77 -3.07
N HIS A 723 1.86 -42.92 -1.84
CA HIS A 723 0.74 -42.15 -1.31
C HIS A 723 1.06 -40.65 -1.22
N TYR A 724 2.15 -40.29 -0.54
CA TYR A 724 2.51 -38.90 -0.32
C TYR A 724 2.93 -38.20 -1.61
N MET A 725 3.71 -38.86 -2.48
CA MET A 725 4.09 -38.30 -3.78
C MET A 725 2.87 -38.06 -4.67
N ARG A 726 1.90 -38.98 -4.70
CA ARG A 726 0.65 -38.79 -5.45
C ARG A 726 -0.15 -37.60 -4.94
N LEU A 727 -0.20 -37.41 -3.62
CA LEU A 727 -0.90 -36.28 -3.03
C LEU A 727 -0.18 -34.95 -3.32
N ALA A 728 1.16 -34.92 -3.24
CA ALA A 728 1.96 -33.76 -3.61
C ALA A 728 1.76 -33.37 -5.09
N LEU A 729 1.81 -34.34 -6.01
CA LEU A 729 1.55 -34.12 -7.44
C LEU A 729 0.11 -33.71 -7.75
N ARG A 730 -0.86 -34.12 -6.92
CA ARG A 730 -2.24 -33.61 -7.03
C ARG A 730 -2.30 -32.11 -6.69
N TYR A 731 -1.54 -31.67 -5.70
CA TYR A 731 -1.54 -30.27 -5.25
C TYR A 731 -0.60 -29.37 -6.06
N ASP A 732 0.40 -29.91 -6.75
CA ASP A 732 1.22 -29.19 -7.71
C ASP A 732 1.45 -30.04 -8.97
N ARG A 733 0.40 -30.12 -9.79
CA ARG A 733 0.36 -30.97 -10.98
C ARG A 733 1.40 -30.59 -12.04
N PHE A 734 1.74 -29.30 -12.11
CA PHE A 734 2.67 -28.76 -13.10
C PHE A 734 4.08 -28.52 -12.55
N SER A 735 4.52 -29.27 -11.53
CA SER A 735 5.91 -29.29 -11.10
C SER A 735 6.73 -30.26 -11.95
N LEU A 736 7.57 -29.73 -12.85
CA LEU A 736 8.45 -30.55 -13.70
C LEU A 736 9.39 -31.42 -12.86
N ASP A 737 9.95 -30.85 -11.80
CA ASP A 737 10.93 -31.51 -10.94
C ASP A 737 10.28 -32.66 -10.17
N HIS A 738 9.16 -32.39 -9.48
CA HIS A 738 8.46 -33.43 -8.71
C HIS A 738 7.87 -34.52 -9.62
N GLN A 739 7.35 -34.19 -10.80
CA GLN A 739 6.84 -35.20 -11.74
C GLN A 739 7.94 -36.16 -12.18
N THR A 740 9.12 -35.62 -12.51
CA THR A 740 10.28 -36.41 -12.90
C THR A 740 10.78 -37.27 -11.74
N GLU A 741 10.98 -36.64 -10.59
CA GLU A 741 11.54 -37.29 -9.40
C GLU A 741 10.60 -38.40 -8.88
N ALA A 742 9.27 -38.21 -8.90
CA ALA A 742 8.32 -39.27 -8.51
C ALA A 742 8.52 -40.56 -9.33
N VAL A 743 8.66 -40.44 -10.65
CA VAL A 743 8.85 -41.59 -11.54
C VAL A 743 10.19 -42.26 -11.27
N VAL A 744 11.26 -41.47 -11.14
CA VAL A 744 12.62 -41.95 -10.91
C VAL A 744 12.73 -42.65 -9.56
N THR A 745 12.25 -42.03 -8.48
CA THR A 745 12.32 -42.60 -7.12
C THR A 745 11.53 -43.89 -7.02
N MET A 746 10.32 -43.96 -7.58
CA MET A 746 9.53 -45.19 -7.56
C MET A 746 10.17 -46.31 -8.40
N SER A 747 10.80 -45.98 -9.53
CA SER A 747 11.56 -46.96 -10.33
C SER A 747 12.78 -47.50 -9.57
N GLN A 748 13.54 -46.64 -8.90
CA GLN A 748 14.68 -47.03 -8.07
C GLN A 748 14.25 -47.90 -6.87
N LEU A 749 13.16 -47.52 -6.20
CA LEU A 749 12.55 -48.34 -5.15
C LEU A 749 12.16 -49.72 -5.67
N ALA A 750 11.58 -49.80 -6.87
CA ALA A 750 11.18 -51.06 -7.47
C ALA A 750 12.38 -51.99 -7.70
N ALA A 751 13.48 -51.46 -8.25
CA ALA A 751 14.72 -52.20 -8.41
C ALA A 751 15.32 -52.65 -7.07
N GLY A 752 15.32 -51.76 -6.06
CA GLY A 752 15.80 -52.06 -4.71
C GLY A 752 14.98 -53.15 -4.01
N MET A 753 13.64 -53.07 -4.07
CA MET A 753 12.74 -54.05 -3.47
C MET A 753 12.88 -55.42 -4.13
N ARG A 754 13.07 -55.45 -5.46
CA ARG A 754 13.37 -56.69 -6.18
C ARG A 754 14.70 -57.29 -5.72
N ALA A 755 15.74 -56.49 -5.61
CA ALA A 755 17.05 -56.95 -5.12
C ALA A 755 16.96 -57.50 -3.69
N ALA A 756 16.07 -56.96 -2.86
CA ALA A 756 15.77 -57.43 -1.51
C ALA A 756 14.80 -58.64 -1.46
N GLY A 757 14.32 -59.15 -2.60
CA GLY A 757 13.37 -60.26 -2.68
C GLY A 757 11.91 -59.91 -2.31
N ARG A 758 11.60 -58.63 -2.07
CA ARG A 758 10.25 -58.13 -1.77
C ARG A 758 9.46 -57.90 -3.07
N LEU A 759 9.04 -58.98 -3.72
CA LEU A 759 8.46 -58.92 -5.07
C LEU A 759 7.12 -58.15 -5.17
N GLU A 760 6.27 -58.21 -4.14
CA GLU A 760 5.01 -57.45 -4.12
C GLU A 760 5.25 -55.94 -4.04
N ASP A 761 6.18 -55.53 -3.17
CA ASP A 761 6.57 -54.12 -3.04
C ASP A 761 7.30 -53.63 -4.30
N ALA A 762 8.14 -54.48 -4.91
CA ALA A 762 8.79 -54.17 -6.18
C ALA A 762 7.77 -53.92 -7.29
N ARG A 763 6.72 -54.76 -7.35
CA ARG A 763 5.61 -54.58 -8.28
C ARG A 763 4.86 -53.28 -8.01
N LEU A 764 4.45 -53.04 -6.76
CA LEU A 764 3.72 -51.82 -6.37
C LEU A 764 4.50 -50.55 -6.74
N ALA A 765 5.81 -50.56 -6.51
CA ALA A 765 6.69 -49.47 -6.84
C ALA A 765 6.77 -49.24 -8.36
N ALA A 766 6.96 -50.31 -9.15
CA ALA A 766 7.03 -50.23 -10.60
C ALA A 766 5.69 -49.79 -11.23
N ASP A 767 4.57 -50.34 -10.77
CA ASP A 767 3.23 -49.93 -11.21
C ASP A 767 2.98 -48.45 -10.90
N SER A 768 3.42 -47.97 -9.73
CA SER A 768 3.32 -46.56 -9.36
C SER A 768 4.18 -45.65 -10.23
N ALA A 769 5.41 -46.06 -10.57
CA ALA A 769 6.28 -45.30 -11.48
C ALA A 769 5.65 -45.16 -12.88
N VAL A 770 5.12 -46.25 -13.44
CA VAL A 770 4.43 -46.24 -14.73
C VAL A 770 3.16 -45.40 -14.68
N SER A 771 2.39 -45.48 -13.59
CA SER A 771 1.18 -44.67 -13.39
C SER A 771 1.49 -43.17 -13.28
N PHE A 772 2.55 -42.79 -12.57
CA PHE A 772 2.99 -41.40 -12.50
C PHE A 772 3.43 -40.88 -13.87
N PHE A 773 4.20 -41.68 -14.61
CA PHE A 773 4.62 -41.30 -15.96
C PHE A 773 3.45 -41.11 -16.92
N ALA A 774 2.48 -42.02 -16.92
CA ALA A 774 1.29 -41.89 -17.77
C ALA A 774 0.46 -40.64 -17.42
N ALA A 775 0.35 -40.30 -16.14
CA ALA A 775 -0.31 -39.07 -15.70
C ALA A 775 0.47 -37.80 -16.12
N TYR A 776 1.81 -37.85 -16.06
CA TYR A 776 2.68 -36.77 -16.50
C TYR A 776 2.52 -36.49 -18.01
N GLU A 777 2.59 -37.52 -18.84
CA GLU A 777 2.40 -37.43 -20.29
C GLU A 777 1.00 -36.88 -20.64
N ALA A 778 -0.05 -37.37 -19.98
CA ALA A 778 -1.41 -36.88 -20.19
C ALA A 778 -1.57 -35.38 -19.85
N GLN A 779 -0.89 -34.91 -18.80
CA GLN A 779 -0.92 -33.49 -18.39
C GLN A 779 -0.16 -32.59 -19.37
N GLU A 780 0.99 -33.04 -19.89
CA GLU A 780 1.72 -32.31 -20.93
C GLU A 780 0.85 -32.10 -22.17
N HIS A 781 0.13 -33.14 -22.62
CA HIS A 781 -0.78 -33.04 -23.76
C HIS A 781 -1.96 -32.07 -23.53
N GLN A 782 -2.39 -31.90 -22.27
CA GLN A 782 -3.46 -30.96 -21.91
C GLN A 782 -2.97 -29.51 -21.75
N ALA A 783 -1.67 -29.29 -21.61
CA ALA A 783 -1.04 -27.98 -21.45
C ALA A 783 -0.99 -27.18 -22.78
N LEU A 784 -2.17 -26.91 -23.35
CA LEU A 784 -2.35 -26.13 -24.58
C LEU A 784 -2.57 -24.66 -24.22
N GLY A 785 -1.50 -23.89 -24.05
CA GLY A 785 -1.61 -22.48 -23.68
C GLY A 785 -0.33 -21.86 -23.13
N VAL A 786 -0.45 -21.15 -22.00
CA VAL A 786 0.67 -20.49 -21.33
C VAL A 786 1.51 -21.54 -20.59
N ASN A 787 2.74 -21.76 -21.04
CA ASN A 787 3.69 -22.69 -20.40
C ASN A 787 4.93 -21.98 -19.86
N SER A 788 4.73 -21.03 -18.95
CA SER A 788 5.82 -20.31 -18.30
C SER A 788 6.70 -21.22 -17.41
N ARG A 789 6.18 -22.37 -16.97
CA ARG A 789 6.94 -23.37 -16.19
C ARG A 789 7.80 -24.29 -17.06
N LYS A 790 7.72 -24.22 -18.39
CA LYS A 790 8.40 -25.14 -19.32
C LYS A 790 8.10 -26.61 -19.01
N PHE A 791 6.86 -26.89 -18.59
CA PHE A 791 6.40 -28.21 -18.24
C PHE A 791 6.38 -29.13 -19.46
N ALA A 792 7.16 -30.21 -19.43
CA ALA A 792 7.29 -31.20 -20.49
C ALA A 792 7.96 -32.47 -19.94
N VAL A 793 7.58 -33.65 -20.45
CA VAL A 793 8.16 -34.94 -20.04
C VAL A 793 9.68 -34.94 -20.24
N THR A 794 10.39 -35.44 -19.22
CA THR A 794 11.86 -35.48 -19.21
C THR A 794 12.39 -36.84 -19.63
N ALA A 795 13.59 -36.87 -20.23
CA ALA A 795 14.26 -38.11 -20.62
C ALA A 795 14.46 -39.07 -19.44
N ALA A 796 14.81 -38.54 -18.27
CA ALA A 796 14.98 -39.33 -17.04
C ALA A 796 13.68 -40.03 -16.61
N SER A 797 12.55 -39.33 -16.68
CA SER A 797 11.25 -39.92 -16.34
C SER A 797 10.84 -41.01 -17.35
N LEU A 798 11.11 -40.81 -18.65
CA LEU A 798 10.85 -41.80 -19.69
C LEU A 798 11.68 -43.07 -19.49
N GLU A 799 12.98 -42.91 -19.26
CA GLU A 799 13.90 -44.03 -19.02
C GLU A 799 13.49 -44.82 -17.76
N ALA A 800 13.20 -44.13 -16.66
CA ALA A 800 12.77 -44.75 -15.41
C ALA A 800 11.42 -45.50 -15.56
N ALA A 801 10.48 -44.94 -16.32
CA ALA A 801 9.21 -45.60 -16.61
C ALA A 801 9.42 -46.88 -17.45
N GLU A 802 10.31 -46.83 -18.44
CA GLU A 802 10.60 -48.00 -19.28
C GLU A 802 11.31 -49.12 -18.49
N GLN A 803 12.25 -48.77 -17.62
CA GLN A 803 12.86 -49.70 -16.68
C GLN A 803 11.80 -50.38 -15.79
N SER A 804 10.83 -49.61 -15.29
CA SER A 804 9.72 -50.14 -14.47
C SER A 804 8.80 -51.07 -15.27
N ARG A 805 8.49 -50.76 -16.54
CA ARG A 805 7.71 -51.66 -17.41
C ARG A 805 8.43 -53.00 -17.63
N GLN A 806 9.73 -52.96 -17.90
CA GLN A 806 10.54 -54.17 -18.06
C GLN A 806 10.58 -54.99 -16.77
N LEU A 807 10.70 -54.32 -15.62
CA LEU A 807 10.66 -54.97 -14.31
C LEU A 807 9.35 -55.70 -14.06
N LEU A 808 8.21 -55.09 -14.40
CA LEU A 808 6.88 -55.70 -14.28
C LEU A 808 6.72 -56.94 -15.14
N LEU A 809 7.23 -56.91 -16.38
CA LEU A 809 7.25 -58.07 -17.28
C LEU A 809 8.07 -59.22 -16.69
N GLN A 810 9.19 -58.91 -16.05
CA GLN A 810 10.06 -59.91 -15.43
C GLN A 810 9.49 -60.49 -14.12
N ILE A 811 8.69 -59.72 -13.35
CA ILE A 811 8.06 -60.20 -12.11
C ILE A 811 6.87 -61.14 -12.45
N GLY A 812 6.24 -61.01 -13.62
CA GLY A 812 5.11 -61.84 -14.06
C GLY A 812 3.82 -61.55 -13.28
N PRO A 813 2.60 -61.85 -13.80
CA PRO A 813 1.32 -61.46 -13.19
C PRO A 813 1.12 -61.99 -11.76
N LEU A 814 0.34 -61.28 -10.93
CA LEU A 814 -0.09 -61.77 -9.62
C LEU A 814 -0.86 -63.08 -9.80
N ALA A 815 -0.50 -64.12 -9.05
CA ALA A 815 -1.22 -65.39 -9.05
C ALA A 815 -2.70 -65.13 -8.72
N GLY A 816 -3.59 -65.29 -9.72
CA GLY A 816 -5.04 -65.15 -9.56
C GLY A 816 -5.71 -63.92 -10.19
N LYS A 817 -5.01 -63.06 -10.92
CA LYS A 817 -5.67 -62.04 -11.79
C LYS A 817 -5.33 -62.29 -13.27
N SER A 818 -6.36 -62.63 -14.04
CA SER A 818 -6.28 -62.79 -15.50
C SER A 818 -5.75 -61.51 -16.16
N PRO A 819 -4.89 -61.61 -17.20
CA PRO A 819 -4.54 -60.44 -18.00
C PRO A 819 -5.74 -60.06 -18.86
N LEU A 820 -5.96 -58.75 -19.03
CA LEU A 820 -7.04 -58.08 -19.79
C LEU A 820 -8.31 -57.75 -19.01
N GLU A 821 -8.21 -56.80 -18.09
CA GLU A 821 -9.19 -55.69 -17.99
C GLU A 821 -8.37 -54.44 -17.65
N GLU A 822 -8.26 -53.52 -18.61
CA GLU A 822 -7.79 -52.16 -18.33
C GLU A 822 -8.62 -51.63 -17.15
N PRO A 823 -8.01 -51.14 -16.05
CA PRO A 823 -8.77 -50.37 -15.10
C PRO A 823 -9.10 -49.07 -15.82
N VAL A 824 -10.32 -48.98 -16.35
CA VAL A 824 -10.97 -47.69 -16.59
C VAL A 824 -11.09 -47.04 -15.21
N ILE A 825 -10.02 -46.35 -14.79
CA ILE A 825 -10.09 -45.39 -13.71
C ILE A 825 -10.92 -44.26 -14.29
N SER A 826 -12.24 -44.33 -14.10
CA SER A 826 -13.08 -43.17 -14.29
C SER A 826 -12.53 -42.08 -13.38
N TYR A 827 -12.05 -40.98 -13.97
CA TYR A 827 -11.84 -39.73 -13.27
C TYR A 827 -13.21 -39.24 -12.77
N ASN A 828 -13.69 -39.79 -11.67
CA ASN A 828 -14.81 -39.22 -10.95
C ASN A 828 -14.23 -38.11 -10.07
N ASN A 829 -14.56 -36.87 -10.44
CA ASN A 829 -14.16 -35.63 -9.77
C ASN A 829 -14.85 -35.41 -8.42
N ASP A 830 -15.56 -36.40 -7.87
CA ASP A 830 -16.40 -36.22 -6.69
C ASP A 830 -16.04 -37.22 -5.58
N THR A 831 -15.05 -36.87 -4.75
CA THR A 831 -15.05 -37.21 -3.31
C THR A 831 -14.39 -36.08 -2.54
N ASN A 832 -15.12 -34.98 -2.40
CA ASN A 832 -14.89 -33.93 -1.40
C ASN A 832 -15.37 -34.44 -0.03
N THR A 833 -14.66 -35.40 0.55
CA THR A 833 -14.79 -35.76 1.97
C THR A 833 -13.49 -36.44 2.41
N LEU A 834 -12.66 -35.74 3.18
CA LEU A 834 -11.68 -36.37 4.07
C LEU A 834 -12.37 -36.63 5.43
N PRO A 835 -11.98 -37.69 6.16
CA PRO A 835 -12.44 -37.92 7.54
C PRO A 835 -12.03 -36.81 8.50
#